data_AF-A0A7Y4ZIQ7-F1
#
_entry.id   AF-A0A7Y4ZIQ7-F1
#
_cell.length_a   1.000
_cell.length_b   1.000
_cell.length_c   1.000
_cell.angle_alpha   90.00
_cell.angle_beta   90.00
_cell.angle_gamma   90.00
#
_symmetry.space_group_name_H-M   'P 1'
#
loop_
_entity.id
_entity.type
_entity.pdbx_description
1 polymer ?
#
loop_
_entity_poly.entity_id
_entity_poly.type
_entity_poly.pdbx_seq_one_letter_code
_entity_poly.pdbx_strand_id
1 'polypeptide(L)'
;MGNRWAALLTMGAGLMGSILAVACTSDGPPSIGESASAIISTTACNQGASDPVVVPEWGTVTTGTRSATDFLATQLRNRYGFDVKVRLEMKSRGLDGRIVTRTAWSGTVSAGQTRTVNIRPADFPVQSVGSATVVTLDAVITASGQPHLVGARIPSKPLVSRFSSDYASVTLAGENDAEASAVEPYSSAETFINQVSAVGRSLSTYVGRVWNGTTMVNVGTLPVVSDDATRYATLRTHVFSDTDSLQWDKFFDNVPPSITPGDQDPNGNRVCARVSVDFIDENRGEPVYGATFAGNGYPAAYTLLSIFAADDNKLLWSGYANSEGCTPRLQGLSSGRFVMSVESRLRDYRLNPVRDANVDVRKLITAVSSELPARQAVGFRVFAVSPTPPATDIRIRLDATDRRVMVAAAMAQTLRTPTVPVPSGNYPVRLSRCGGNDTITTNATACADDTIWLGLNRDPGRTHNAQWKFVINHEFGHGIQQKSNTQPALQYDGVSLQPICTCDHVYDGADREHCMQSKEMPGAAGAESFADLVATSTWSGTNQNSCTFVYYKETATAPPAAPLTPPNAVDCAAQVQWVKTQCADPSRGSEWDWNNWYRSLTVSPVSPVNQRTTISDLVNIQRAACGGVSCAGLQPSPSQFITSASSYYGTNTPRAARFSDRAAAYGVTFTL
;
A
#
# COMPACT_ATOMS: atom_id res chain seq x y z
N MET A 1 21.78 60.38 36.08
CA MET A 1 22.92 60.52 37.01
C MET A 1 23.43 59.08 37.22
N GLY A 2 24.45 58.58 36.51
CA GLY A 2 25.90 58.89 36.61
C GLY A 2 26.52 57.98 37.70
N ASN A 3 27.61 57.20 37.55
CA ASN A 3 28.70 57.02 36.56
C ASN A 3 29.10 55.51 36.54
N ARG A 4 29.48 54.83 35.45
CA ARG A 4 30.73 54.85 34.63
C ARG A 4 32.05 54.44 35.33
N TRP A 5 32.52 53.22 35.00
CA TRP A 5 33.91 52.74 34.75
C TRP A 5 33.74 51.59 33.71
N ALA A 6 34.33 51.55 32.49
CA ALA A 6 35.72 51.65 32.01
C ALA A 6 36.60 50.47 32.50
N ALA A 7 37.35 49.71 31.68
CA ALA A 7 37.67 49.80 30.22
C ALA A 7 37.95 48.36 29.65
N LEU A 8 38.38 48.08 28.41
CA LEU A 8 38.90 48.89 27.29
C LEU A 8 38.49 48.33 25.90
N LEU A 9 39.42 47.75 25.11
CA LEU A 9 39.33 47.37 23.67
C LEU A 9 40.21 46.15 23.35
N THR A 10 39.79 45.32 22.37
CA THR A 10 40.62 45.05 21.17
C THR A 10 39.74 44.71 19.95
N MET A 11 40.13 45.19 18.77
CA MET A 11 39.50 44.86 17.49
C MET A 11 40.02 43.53 16.92
N GLY A 12 39.16 42.80 16.20
CA GLY A 12 39.54 41.62 15.43
C GLY A 12 38.51 41.29 14.37
N ALA A 13 38.62 41.90 13.18
CA ALA A 13 37.83 41.49 12.03
C ALA A 13 38.41 40.20 11.43
N GLY A 14 37.58 39.17 11.26
CA GLY A 14 37.97 37.91 10.65
C GLY A 14 36.79 37.25 9.95
N LEU A 15 36.86 37.15 8.61
CA LEU A 15 35.93 36.34 7.85
C LEU A 15 36.16 34.86 8.17
N MET A 16 35.11 34.14 8.51
CA MET A 16 34.90 32.78 7.99
C MET A 16 33.41 32.58 7.71
N GLY A 17 33.08 32.26 6.46
CA GLY A 17 31.74 31.80 6.11
C GLY A 17 31.55 30.35 6.55
N SER A 18 30.36 30.02 7.04
CA SER A 18 29.94 28.62 7.23
C SER A 18 28.69 28.39 6.37
N ILE A 19 28.86 27.56 5.34
CA ILE A 19 27.80 27.16 4.42
C ILE A 19 26.93 26.13 5.15
N LEU A 20 25.70 26.50 5.53
CA LEU A 20 24.69 25.50 5.87
C LEU A 20 24.15 24.91 4.56
N ALA A 21 24.63 23.72 4.20
CA ALA A 21 24.04 22.92 3.15
C ALA A 21 22.76 22.26 3.66
N VAL A 22 21.60 22.78 3.25
CA VAL A 22 20.32 22.07 3.43
C VAL A 22 20.22 21.02 2.33
N ALA A 23 20.35 19.74 2.71
CA ALA A 23 20.16 18.61 1.81
C ALA A 23 18.69 18.19 1.79
N CYS A 24 18.02 18.37 0.65
CA CYS A 24 16.69 17.82 0.39
C CYS A 24 16.83 16.60 -0.53
N THR A 25 16.31 15.45 -0.11
CA THR A 25 16.25 14.22 -0.92
C THR A 25 14.89 14.09 -1.59
N SER A 26 14.86 13.80 -2.89
CA SER A 26 13.65 13.55 -3.67
C SER A 26 13.24 12.08 -3.61
N ASP A 27 11.95 11.78 -3.88
CA ASP A 27 11.55 11.03 -5.08
C ASP A 27 10.03 10.72 -5.11
N GLY A 28 9.44 10.80 -6.31
CA GLY A 28 8.04 10.46 -6.58
C GLY A 28 7.50 11.15 -7.86
N PRO A 29 7.10 10.43 -8.92
CA PRO A 29 6.54 11.05 -10.13
C PRO A 29 5.08 11.47 -9.93
N PRO A 30 4.64 12.64 -10.47
CA PRO A 30 3.28 13.16 -10.26
C PRO A 30 2.21 12.34 -10.97
N SER A 31 0.99 12.41 -10.43
CA SER A 31 -0.20 11.76 -11.00
C SER A 31 -0.81 12.57 -12.16
N ILE A 32 -1.52 11.90 -13.07
CA ILE A 32 -2.19 12.58 -14.20
C ILE A 32 -3.47 13.24 -13.68
N GLY A 33 -3.49 14.57 -13.60
CA GLY A 33 -4.65 15.36 -13.18
C GLY A 33 -4.31 16.60 -12.34
N GLU A 34 -3.10 16.67 -11.77
CA GLU A 34 -2.68 17.81 -10.94
C GLU A 34 -2.41 19.07 -11.78
N SER A 35 -3.04 20.18 -11.41
CA SER A 35 -2.72 21.49 -11.97
C SER A 35 -1.26 21.83 -11.72
N ALA A 36 -0.55 22.37 -12.71
CA ALA A 36 0.90 22.55 -12.65
C ALA A 36 1.40 23.29 -11.39
N SER A 37 0.62 24.20 -10.81
CA SER A 37 0.89 24.90 -9.54
C SER A 37 1.07 23.98 -8.32
N ALA A 38 0.48 22.79 -8.30
CA ALA A 38 0.65 21.81 -7.22
C ALA A 38 2.06 21.19 -7.22
N ILE A 39 2.66 21.04 -8.41
CA ILE A 39 3.93 20.32 -8.62
C ILE A 39 5.15 21.09 -8.05
N ILE A 40 5.06 22.41 -7.91
CA ILE A 40 6.14 23.24 -7.32
C ILE A 40 6.07 23.23 -5.80
N SER A 41 4.86 23.17 -5.24
CA SER A 41 4.63 23.20 -3.79
C SER A 41 5.31 22.05 -3.04
N THR A 42 5.62 20.95 -3.73
CA THR A 42 6.30 19.77 -3.18
C THR A 42 7.81 19.75 -3.43
N THR A 43 8.34 20.66 -4.27
CA THR A 43 9.78 20.72 -4.62
C THR A 43 10.50 21.91 -3.97
N ALA A 44 9.78 22.98 -3.60
CA ALA A 44 10.35 24.16 -2.96
C ALA A 44 9.87 24.28 -1.50
N CYS A 45 10.82 24.42 -0.57
CA CYS A 45 10.57 24.53 0.88
C CYS A 45 9.65 25.71 1.25
N ASN A 46 8.35 25.45 1.37
CA ASN A 46 7.32 26.21 2.07
C ASN A 46 7.42 27.76 2.04
N GLN A 47 7.81 28.32 0.89
CA GLN A 47 7.53 29.70 0.52
C GLN A 47 6.47 29.65 -0.58
N GLY A 48 5.25 30.08 -0.22
CA GLY A 48 3.97 29.76 -0.85
C GLY A 48 4.02 29.42 -2.34
N ALA A 49 3.51 28.22 -2.67
CA ALA A 49 3.48 27.56 -3.98
C ALA A 49 3.68 28.53 -5.17
N SER A 50 4.93 28.69 -5.58
CA SER A 50 5.30 29.52 -6.73
C SER A 50 4.90 28.82 -8.04
N ASP A 51 4.64 29.62 -9.07
CA ASP A 51 4.27 29.10 -10.38
C ASP A 51 5.33 28.18 -11.01
N PRO A 52 4.95 27.28 -11.95
CA PRO A 52 5.89 26.34 -12.55
C PRO A 52 7.03 27.04 -13.29
N VAL A 53 8.25 26.56 -13.06
CA VAL A 53 9.48 27.12 -13.61
C VAL A 53 9.41 27.25 -15.12
N VAL A 54 9.03 26.16 -15.79
CA VAL A 54 8.75 26.12 -17.22
C VAL A 54 7.46 25.33 -17.44
N VAL A 55 6.40 26.01 -17.87
CA VAL A 55 5.16 25.33 -18.28
C VAL A 55 5.24 24.96 -19.76
N PRO A 56 5.10 23.69 -20.15
CA PRO A 56 4.80 23.31 -21.51
C PRO A 56 3.29 23.39 -21.77
N GLU A 57 2.91 24.26 -22.69
CA GLU A 57 1.52 24.43 -23.12
C GLU A 57 1.43 24.13 -24.62
N TRP A 58 0.48 23.30 -25.03
CA TRP A 58 0.07 23.29 -26.43
C TRP A 58 -0.47 24.68 -26.77
N GLY A 59 -0.05 25.26 -27.88
CA GLY A 59 -0.72 26.43 -28.45
C GLY A 59 -2.15 26.10 -28.88
N THR A 60 -2.86 27.05 -29.47
CA THR A 60 -4.25 26.84 -29.91
C THR A 60 -4.37 25.68 -30.91
N VAL A 61 -4.71 24.50 -30.41
CA VAL A 61 -5.04 23.33 -31.23
C VAL A 61 -6.48 23.50 -31.68
N THR A 62 -6.69 23.88 -32.94
CA THR A 62 -8.01 23.72 -33.56
C THR A 62 -8.25 22.23 -33.75
N THR A 63 -9.25 21.71 -33.04
CA THR A 63 -9.75 20.34 -33.18
C THR A 63 -10.21 20.06 -34.62
N GLY A 64 -10.09 18.80 -35.04
CA GLY A 64 -10.36 18.35 -36.40
C GLY A 64 -9.13 17.75 -37.08
N THR A 65 -9.25 17.48 -38.39
CA THR A 65 -8.21 16.82 -39.19
C THR A 65 -7.21 17.82 -39.77
N ARG A 66 -5.92 17.53 -39.62
CA ARG A 66 -4.77 18.29 -40.11
C ARG A 66 -3.79 17.39 -40.86
N SER A 67 -2.86 17.97 -41.61
CA SER A 67 -1.75 17.19 -42.16
C SER A 67 -0.87 16.66 -41.03
N ALA A 68 -0.39 15.43 -41.15
CA ALA A 68 0.60 14.88 -40.21
C ALA A 68 1.94 15.64 -40.27
N THR A 69 2.20 16.40 -41.35
CA THR A 69 3.38 17.26 -41.49
C THR A 69 3.19 18.70 -41.00
N ASP A 70 1.97 19.09 -40.62
CA ASP A 70 1.70 20.43 -40.07
C ASP A 70 2.42 20.62 -38.73
N PHE A 71 2.80 21.87 -38.43
CA PHE A 71 3.40 22.21 -37.14
C PHE A 71 2.35 22.55 -36.09
N LEU A 72 2.38 21.84 -34.97
CA LEU A 72 1.75 22.22 -33.71
C LEU A 72 2.74 23.09 -32.93
N ALA A 73 2.39 24.34 -32.74
CA ALA A 73 3.14 25.24 -31.86
C ALA A 73 2.95 24.81 -30.40
N THR A 74 4.04 24.54 -29.70
CA THR A 74 4.10 24.37 -28.25
C THR A 74 4.82 25.58 -27.66
N GLN A 75 4.33 26.11 -26.54
CA GLN A 75 5.00 27.17 -25.79
C GLN A 75 5.68 26.59 -24.55
N LEU A 76 6.94 26.95 -24.35
CA LEU A 76 7.68 26.73 -23.10
C LEU A 76 7.88 28.09 -22.43
N ARG A 77 7.12 28.38 -21.38
CA ARG A 77 7.17 29.69 -20.69
C ARG A 77 8.03 29.59 -19.43
N ASN A 78 9.21 30.20 -19.45
CA ASN A 78 10.04 30.36 -18.26
C ASN A 78 9.49 31.53 -17.41
N ARG A 79 9.08 31.26 -16.16
CA ARG A 79 8.53 32.27 -15.25
C ARG A 79 9.57 32.88 -14.30
N TYR A 80 10.83 32.42 -14.34
CA TYR A 80 11.88 32.81 -13.39
C TYR A 80 12.86 33.83 -13.98
N GLY A 81 13.55 34.55 -13.09
CA GLY A 81 14.55 35.58 -13.42
C GLY A 81 15.93 35.05 -13.86
N PHE A 82 16.03 33.79 -14.28
CA PHE A 82 17.27 33.17 -14.76
C PHE A 82 17.00 32.20 -15.92
N ASP A 83 18.04 31.93 -16.72
CA ASP A 83 17.98 31.01 -17.85
C ASP A 83 17.89 29.55 -17.39
N VAL A 84 17.06 28.77 -18.07
CA VAL A 84 16.83 27.34 -17.78
C VAL A 84 17.08 26.52 -19.04
N LYS A 85 17.93 25.49 -18.96
CA LYS A 85 18.05 24.47 -20.02
C LYS A 85 16.98 23.41 -19.82
N VAL A 86 16.23 23.13 -20.88
CA VAL A 86 15.08 22.24 -20.89
C VAL A 86 15.25 21.22 -22.01
N ARG A 87 14.84 19.98 -21.74
CA ARG A 87 14.62 18.92 -22.72
C ARG A 87 13.12 18.62 -22.74
N LEU A 88 12.48 18.86 -23.88
CA LEU A 88 11.06 18.61 -24.08
C LEU A 88 10.87 17.19 -24.61
N GLU A 89 10.21 16.35 -23.85
CA GLU A 89 9.88 14.97 -24.22
C GLU A 89 8.40 14.86 -24.63
N MET A 90 8.12 14.33 -25.82
CA MET A 90 6.79 13.79 -26.14
C MET A 90 6.65 12.43 -25.49
N LYS A 91 5.57 12.22 -24.74
CA LYS A 91 5.13 10.90 -24.27
C LYS A 91 3.83 10.55 -24.95
N SER A 92 3.74 9.35 -25.50
CA SER A 92 2.47 8.80 -26.00
C SER A 92 2.14 7.49 -25.31
N ARG A 93 0.85 7.29 -25.02
CA ARG A 93 0.33 6.06 -24.42
C ARG A 93 -0.44 5.25 -25.47
N GLY A 94 -0.01 4.02 -25.70
CA GLY A 94 -0.76 3.02 -26.47
C GLY A 94 -1.88 2.40 -25.63
N LEU A 95 -2.91 1.87 -26.30
CA LEU A 95 -4.05 1.20 -25.63
C LEU A 95 -3.67 -0.13 -24.95
N ASP A 96 -2.53 -0.70 -25.33
CA ASP A 96 -1.88 -1.84 -24.66
C ASP A 96 -1.11 -1.44 -23.37
N GLY A 97 -1.18 -0.17 -22.98
CA GLY A 97 -0.53 0.36 -21.78
C GLY A 97 0.95 0.69 -21.95
N ARG A 98 1.57 0.43 -23.11
CA ARG A 98 2.95 0.85 -23.38
C ARG A 98 3.04 2.37 -23.48
N ILE A 99 4.04 2.95 -22.81
CA ILE A 99 4.35 4.37 -22.87
C ILE A 99 5.65 4.53 -23.64
N VAL A 100 5.63 5.35 -24.69
CA VAL A 100 6.79 5.59 -25.55
C VAL A 100 7.16 7.06 -25.47
N THR A 101 8.44 7.32 -25.23
CA THR A 101 8.98 8.68 -25.00
C THR A 101 9.96 9.04 -26.11
N ARG A 102 9.83 10.23 -26.71
CA ARG A 102 10.75 10.76 -27.73
C ARG A 102 11.08 12.21 -27.40
N THR A 103 12.36 12.59 -27.47
CA THR A 103 12.75 14.00 -27.31
C THR A 103 12.28 14.80 -28.53
N ALA A 104 11.48 15.84 -28.30
CA ALA A 104 11.01 16.78 -29.32
C ALA A 104 11.99 17.93 -29.54
N TRP A 105 12.58 18.43 -28.45
CA TRP A 105 13.48 19.59 -28.48
C TRP A 105 14.41 19.60 -27.26
N SER A 106 15.56 20.27 -27.37
CA SER A 106 16.44 20.60 -26.25
C SER A 106 17.07 21.97 -26.47
N GLY A 107 17.18 22.78 -25.42
CA GLY A 107 17.81 24.10 -25.50
C GLY A 107 17.57 24.94 -24.25
N THR A 108 17.91 26.23 -24.33
CA THR A 108 17.69 27.20 -23.24
C THR A 108 16.40 27.97 -23.46
N VAL A 109 15.63 28.18 -22.39
CA VAL A 109 14.55 29.17 -22.31
C VAL A 109 15.02 30.28 -21.37
N SER A 110 15.27 31.46 -21.92
CA SER A 110 15.85 32.57 -21.14
C SER A 110 14.89 33.15 -20.09
N ALA A 111 15.44 33.85 -19.12
CA ALA A 111 14.70 34.48 -18.02
C ALA A 111 13.44 35.23 -18.47
N GLY A 112 12.27 34.86 -17.92
CA GLY A 112 10.97 35.47 -18.25
C GLY A 112 10.47 35.29 -19.70
N GLN A 113 11.19 34.55 -20.56
CA GLN A 113 10.85 34.38 -21.97
C GLN A 113 9.93 33.18 -22.23
N THR A 114 9.19 33.27 -23.33
CA THR A 114 8.45 32.13 -23.90
C THR A 114 9.18 31.63 -25.14
N ARG A 115 9.46 30.32 -25.20
CA ARG A 115 10.05 29.67 -26.37
C ARG A 115 9.01 28.84 -27.10
N THR A 116 8.75 29.17 -28.36
CA THR A 116 7.95 28.31 -29.24
C THR A 116 8.79 27.14 -29.75
N VAL A 117 8.23 25.93 -29.67
CA VAL A 117 8.75 24.69 -30.25
C VAL A 117 7.69 24.15 -31.21
N ASN A 118 8.08 23.90 -32.46
CA ASN A 118 7.18 23.39 -33.48
C ASN A 118 7.31 21.86 -33.58
N ILE A 119 6.23 21.15 -33.25
CA ILE A 119 6.17 19.68 -33.25
C ILE A 119 5.25 19.23 -34.38
N ARG A 120 5.65 18.24 -35.19
CA ARG A 120 4.76 17.64 -36.19
C ARG A 120 4.06 16.41 -35.62
N PRO A 121 2.79 16.15 -35.92
CA PRO A 121 2.14 14.88 -35.57
C PRO A 121 2.88 13.65 -36.12
N ALA A 122 3.48 13.75 -37.31
CA ALA A 122 4.35 12.72 -37.88
C ALA A 122 5.59 12.40 -37.02
N ASP A 123 5.91 13.23 -36.00
CA ASP A 123 6.95 12.97 -35.03
C ASP A 123 6.46 12.35 -33.70
N PHE A 124 5.15 12.15 -33.52
CA PHE A 124 4.58 11.54 -32.31
C PHE A 124 5.09 10.10 -32.07
N PRO A 125 5.46 9.73 -30.82
CA PRO A 125 5.98 8.40 -30.47
C PRO A 125 5.08 7.21 -30.85
N VAL A 126 3.77 7.42 -30.94
CA VAL A 126 2.76 6.41 -31.30
C VAL A 126 1.82 7.01 -32.34
N GLN A 127 1.65 6.32 -33.47
CA GLN A 127 0.76 6.70 -34.56
C GLN A 127 -0.28 5.59 -34.75
N SER A 128 -1.45 5.74 -34.13
CA SER A 128 -2.54 4.77 -34.22
C SER A 128 -3.44 5.03 -35.41
N VAL A 129 -3.78 3.98 -36.16
CA VAL A 129 -4.78 4.00 -37.23
C VAL A 129 -6.08 3.42 -36.69
N GLY A 130 -7.19 4.12 -36.89
CA GLY A 130 -8.52 3.65 -36.47
C GLY A 130 -8.79 3.66 -34.97
N SER A 131 -7.84 4.11 -34.14
CA SER A 131 -8.01 4.28 -32.69
C SER A 131 -7.32 5.56 -32.21
N ALA A 132 -7.77 6.09 -31.08
CA ALA A 132 -7.19 7.30 -30.51
C ALA A 132 -6.01 6.97 -29.57
N THR A 133 -5.09 7.92 -29.47
CA THR A 133 -3.94 7.89 -28.57
C THR A 133 -3.83 9.22 -27.83
N VAL A 134 -3.25 9.19 -26.64
CA VAL A 134 -2.96 10.41 -25.86
C VAL A 134 -1.49 10.74 -25.99
N VAL A 135 -1.20 12.02 -26.21
CA VAL A 135 0.15 12.60 -26.23
C VAL A 135 0.24 13.70 -25.16
N THR A 136 1.27 13.63 -24.31
CA THR A 136 1.64 14.72 -23.38
C THR A 136 3.04 15.21 -23.71
N LEU A 137 3.35 16.43 -23.29
CA LEU A 137 4.68 17.02 -23.38
C LEU A 137 5.24 17.23 -21.97
N ASP A 138 6.43 16.70 -21.72
CA ASP A 138 7.11 16.84 -20.44
C ASP A 138 8.32 17.76 -20.62
N ALA A 139 8.29 18.91 -19.95
CA ALA A 139 9.46 19.78 -19.82
C ALA A 139 10.36 19.24 -18.70
N VAL A 140 11.54 18.71 -19.07
CA VAL A 140 12.55 18.19 -18.14
C VAL A 140 13.68 19.21 -18.01
N ILE A 141 13.92 19.74 -16.82
CA ILE A 141 15.00 20.71 -16.59
C ILE A 141 16.35 19.99 -16.54
N THR A 142 17.29 20.40 -17.40
CA THR A 142 18.62 19.78 -17.53
C THR A 142 19.76 20.64 -17.00
N ALA A 143 19.54 21.95 -16.86
CA ALA A 143 20.40 22.86 -16.09
C ALA A 143 19.63 24.12 -15.70
N SER A 144 20.00 24.75 -14.60
CA SER A 144 19.34 25.93 -14.03
C SER A 144 20.33 26.72 -13.18
N GLY A 145 20.08 28.01 -12.97
CA GLY A 145 20.78 28.79 -11.92
C GLY A 145 20.45 28.34 -10.49
N GLN A 146 19.46 27.44 -10.32
CA GLN A 146 19.03 26.85 -9.07
C GLN A 146 19.17 25.32 -9.16
N PRO A 147 20.16 24.69 -8.46
CA PRO A 147 20.45 23.25 -8.61
C PRO A 147 19.27 22.33 -8.28
N HIS A 148 18.43 22.70 -7.30
CA HIS A 148 17.26 21.92 -6.87
C HIS A 148 16.16 21.79 -7.95
N LEU A 149 16.25 22.54 -9.05
CA LEU A 149 15.31 22.44 -10.18
C LEU A 149 15.77 21.43 -11.24
N VAL A 150 17.02 20.97 -11.21
CA VAL A 150 17.54 20.01 -12.21
C VAL A 150 16.91 18.64 -11.99
N GLY A 151 16.36 18.05 -13.05
CA GLY A 151 15.59 16.81 -13.00
C GLY A 151 14.08 17.00 -12.85
N ALA A 152 13.61 18.19 -12.46
CA ALA A 152 12.18 18.49 -12.37
C ALA A 152 11.48 18.28 -13.73
N ARG A 153 10.27 17.72 -13.67
CA ARG A 153 9.49 17.27 -14.82
C ARG A 153 8.07 17.83 -14.74
N ILE A 154 7.74 18.73 -15.66
CA ILE A 154 6.47 19.45 -15.67
C ILE A 154 5.67 19.01 -16.92
N PRO A 155 4.49 18.37 -16.77
CA PRO A 155 3.69 17.90 -17.90
C PRO A 155 2.79 19.00 -18.48
N SER A 156 2.43 18.85 -19.76
CA SER A 156 1.37 19.62 -20.41
C SER A 156 0.00 18.99 -20.18
N LYS A 157 -1.06 19.75 -20.51
CA LYS A 157 -2.38 19.17 -20.78
C LYS A 157 -2.28 18.07 -21.86
N PRO A 158 -3.10 17.01 -21.79
CA PRO A 158 -3.11 15.94 -22.79
C PRO A 158 -3.69 16.42 -24.13
N LEU A 159 -3.18 15.84 -25.22
CA LEU A 159 -3.70 16.00 -26.58
C LEU A 159 -4.13 14.62 -27.10
N VAL A 160 -5.37 14.51 -27.60
CA VAL A 160 -5.86 13.28 -28.23
C VAL A 160 -5.54 13.31 -29.73
N SER A 161 -5.06 12.19 -30.29
CA SER A 161 -4.73 12.07 -31.71
C SER A 161 -5.11 10.71 -32.32
N ARG A 162 -5.54 10.72 -33.58
CA ARG A 162 -5.85 9.52 -34.40
C ARG A 162 -5.39 9.74 -35.84
N PHE A 163 -4.59 8.85 -36.40
CA PHE A 163 -4.05 8.98 -37.77
C PHE A 163 -4.97 8.33 -38.82
N SER A 164 -4.93 8.87 -40.04
CA SER A 164 -5.42 8.18 -41.24
C SER A 164 -4.55 6.97 -41.56
N SER A 165 -5.09 6.00 -42.30
CA SER A 165 -4.41 4.74 -42.64
C SER A 165 -3.14 4.89 -43.50
N ASP A 166 -3.03 5.99 -44.23
CA ASP A 166 -1.85 6.41 -44.99
C ASP A 166 -0.83 7.22 -44.18
N TYR A 167 -1.15 7.58 -42.93
CA TYR A 167 -0.40 8.47 -42.05
C TYR A 167 -0.19 9.90 -42.60
N ALA A 168 -0.92 10.29 -43.66
CA ALA A 168 -0.82 11.63 -44.25
C ALA A 168 -1.55 12.69 -43.40
N SER A 169 -2.54 12.29 -42.61
CA SER A 169 -3.35 13.19 -41.79
C SER A 169 -3.56 12.66 -40.37
N VAL A 170 -3.92 13.57 -39.47
CA VAL A 170 -4.25 13.27 -38.08
C VAL A 170 -5.49 14.05 -37.67
N THR A 171 -6.45 13.41 -37.00
CA THR A 171 -7.50 14.09 -36.25
C THR A 171 -6.98 14.38 -34.84
N LEU A 172 -7.03 15.65 -34.43
CA LEU A 172 -6.62 16.12 -33.10
C LEU A 172 -7.83 16.61 -32.31
N ALA A 173 -7.83 16.41 -30.99
CA ALA A 173 -8.81 16.99 -30.08
C ALA A 173 -8.17 17.49 -28.77
N GLY A 174 -8.51 18.71 -28.36
CA GLY A 174 -8.08 19.30 -27.09
C GLY A 174 -8.87 18.78 -25.88
N GLU A 175 -8.32 18.97 -24.68
CA GLU A 175 -8.91 18.51 -23.41
C GLU A 175 -10.31 19.10 -23.11
N ASN A 176 -10.57 20.33 -23.55
CA ASN A 176 -11.80 21.07 -23.26
C ASN A 176 -12.90 20.92 -24.32
N ASP A 177 -12.60 20.29 -25.47
CA ASP A 177 -13.52 20.33 -26.61
C ASP A 177 -14.57 19.23 -26.52
N ALA A 178 -15.85 19.65 -26.58
CA ALA A 178 -17.00 18.74 -26.64
C ALA A 178 -17.02 17.83 -27.89
N GLU A 179 -16.09 18.02 -28.85
CA GLU A 179 -15.88 17.06 -29.94
C GLU A 179 -15.08 15.82 -29.53
N ALA A 180 -14.40 15.81 -28.37
CA ALA A 180 -13.97 14.57 -27.74
C ALA A 180 -15.17 13.63 -27.43
N SER A 181 -16.36 14.22 -27.26
CA SER A 181 -17.67 13.53 -27.14
C SER A 181 -18.36 13.24 -28.48
N ALA A 182 -17.88 13.84 -29.59
CA ALA A 182 -18.44 13.65 -30.93
C ALA A 182 -17.71 12.56 -31.73
N VAL A 183 -16.50 12.16 -31.30
CA VAL A 183 -15.77 11.04 -31.90
C VAL A 183 -16.31 9.68 -31.44
N GLU A 184 -17.05 9.62 -30.32
CA GLU A 184 -17.99 8.60 -29.80
C GLU A 184 -18.49 9.08 -28.41
N PRO A 185 -19.57 8.56 -27.80
CA PRO A 185 -20.43 9.31 -26.87
C PRO A 185 -19.88 9.42 -25.43
N TYR A 186 -18.83 10.23 -25.23
CA TYR A 186 -18.10 10.32 -23.96
C TYR A 186 -18.04 11.75 -23.41
N SER A 187 -18.54 11.96 -22.19
CA SER A 187 -18.76 13.29 -21.59
C SER A 187 -17.52 14.07 -21.16
N SER A 188 -16.32 13.47 -21.22
CA SER A 188 -15.05 14.18 -21.00
C SER A 188 -13.86 13.40 -21.57
N ALA A 189 -12.72 14.08 -21.76
CA ALA A 189 -11.46 13.44 -22.13
C ALA A 189 -10.98 12.41 -21.08
N GLU A 190 -11.30 12.60 -19.80
CA GLU A 190 -10.97 11.67 -18.72
C GLU A 190 -11.86 10.41 -18.77
N THR A 191 -13.16 10.58 -19.03
CA THR A 191 -14.09 9.48 -19.30
C THR A 191 -13.65 8.68 -20.53
N PHE A 192 -13.26 9.37 -21.61
CA PHE A 192 -12.71 8.76 -22.82
C PHE A 192 -11.42 7.97 -22.53
N ILE A 193 -10.48 8.54 -21.79
CA ILE A 193 -9.23 7.85 -21.38
C ILE A 193 -9.54 6.58 -20.59
N ASN A 194 -10.50 6.62 -19.68
CA ASN A 194 -10.86 5.49 -18.83
C ASN A 194 -11.65 4.39 -19.59
N GLN A 195 -12.57 4.78 -20.48
CA GLN A 195 -13.43 3.82 -21.21
C GLN A 195 -12.78 3.27 -22.50
N VAL A 196 -12.06 4.08 -23.29
CA VAL A 196 -11.29 3.55 -24.45
C VAL A 196 -10.15 2.65 -23.97
N SER A 197 -9.59 2.94 -22.79
CA SER A 197 -8.71 2.00 -22.08
C SER A 197 -9.42 0.67 -21.80
N ALA A 198 -10.65 0.68 -21.29
CA ALA A 198 -11.38 -0.54 -20.95
C ALA A 198 -11.81 -1.36 -22.18
N VAL A 199 -12.32 -0.70 -23.24
CA VAL A 199 -12.82 -1.34 -24.47
C VAL A 199 -11.68 -1.73 -25.43
N GLY A 200 -10.65 -0.89 -25.56
CA GLY A 200 -9.47 -1.20 -26.38
C GLY A 200 -8.67 -2.41 -25.87
N ARG A 201 -8.78 -2.75 -24.59
CA ARG A 201 -8.15 -3.93 -23.99
C ARG A 201 -8.81 -5.27 -24.35
N SER A 202 -10.01 -5.29 -24.93
CA SER A 202 -10.72 -6.54 -25.25
C SER A 202 -10.84 -6.86 -26.74
N LEU A 203 -10.77 -5.88 -27.66
CA LEU A 203 -11.26 -6.07 -29.03
C LEU A 203 -10.42 -5.54 -30.22
N SER A 204 -9.27 -4.89 -30.05
CA SER A 204 -8.52 -4.34 -31.20
C SER A 204 -7.14 -4.98 -31.45
N THR A 205 -6.97 -5.62 -32.60
CA THR A 205 -5.66 -5.83 -33.24
C THR A 205 -5.08 -4.46 -33.54
N TYR A 206 -4.06 -4.01 -32.82
CA TYR A 206 -3.54 -2.66 -32.98
C TYR A 206 -2.85 -2.48 -34.34
N VAL A 207 -3.45 -1.67 -35.22
CA VAL A 207 -2.86 -1.26 -36.50
C VAL A 207 -2.26 0.14 -36.31
N GLY A 208 -0.97 0.27 -36.59
CA GLY A 208 -0.26 1.52 -36.35
C GLY A 208 1.25 1.38 -36.36
N ARG A 209 1.93 2.51 -36.16
CA ARG A 209 3.38 2.59 -35.98
C ARG A 209 3.75 3.03 -34.57
N VAL A 210 4.91 2.58 -34.11
CA VAL A 210 5.48 2.89 -32.80
C VAL A 210 6.98 3.14 -32.92
N TRP A 211 7.49 4.09 -32.14
CA TRP A 211 8.93 4.37 -32.07
C TRP A 211 9.65 3.26 -31.29
N ASN A 212 10.60 2.56 -31.92
CA ASN A 212 11.37 1.47 -31.29
C ASN A 212 12.68 1.93 -30.62
N GLY A 213 12.96 3.24 -30.60
CA GLY A 213 14.25 3.81 -30.18
C GLY A 213 15.05 4.44 -31.33
N THR A 214 14.91 3.94 -32.56
CA THR A 214 15.66 4.42 -33.75
C THR A 214 14.77 4.81 -34.93
N THR A 215 13.60 4.19 -35.08
CA THR A 215 12.66 4.48 -36.18
C THR A 215 11.21 4.14 -35.79
N MET A 216 10.26 4.59 -36.61
CA MET A 216 8.87 4.16 -36.53
C MET A 216 8.72 2.79 -37.22
N VAL A 217 8.39 1.75 -36.44
CA VAL A 217 8.12 0.40 -36.95
C VAL A 217 6.63 0.08 -36.83
N ASN A 218 6.13 -0.84 -37.65
CA ASN A 218 4.76 -1.34 -37.52
C ASN A 218 4.65 -2.14 -36.21
N VAL A 219 3.58 -1.97 -35.44
CA VAL A 219 3.44 -2.65 -34.13
C VAL A 219 3.48 -4.18 -34.26
N GLY A 220 2.93 -4.74 -35.35
CA GLY A 220 3.01 -6.18 -35.65
C GLY A 220 4.41 -6.71 -36.04
N THR A 221 5.42 -5.84 -36.18
CA THR A 221 6.83 -6.24 -36.41
C THR A 221 7.69 -6.21 -35.16
N LEU A 222 7.16 -5.75 -34.02
CA LEU A 222 7.86 -5.89 -32.74
C LEU A 222 7.75 -7.36 -32.27
N PRO A 223 8.85 -7.98 -31.82
CA PRO A 223 8.78 -9.28 -31.18
C PRO A 223 7.88 -9.18 -29.94
N VAL A 224 7.04 -10.20 -29.74
CA VAL A 224 6.38 -10.40 -28.45
C VAL A 224 7.50 -10.66 -27.44
N VAL A 225 7.62 -9.80 -26.43
CA VAL A 225 8.70 -9.88 -25.45
C VAL A 225 8.49 -11.11 -24.58
N SER A 226 9.15 -12.20 -24.96
CA SER A 226 9.27 -13.43 -24.18
C SER A 226 10.51 -13.34 -23.30
N ASP A 227 10.41 -12.56 -22.22
CA ASP A 227 11.48 -12.51 -21.22
C ASP A 227 11.56 -13.81 -20.40
N ASP A 228 12.77 -14.08 -19.91
CA ASP A 228 13.29 -15.43 -19.75
C ASP A 228 12.89 -16.16 -18.45
N ALA A 229 12.94 -17.49 -18.52
CA ALA A 229 13.23 -18.43 -17.43
C ALA A 229 12.56 -18.30 -16.02
N THR A 230 11.43 -17.61 -15.82
CA THR A 230 10.44 -18.01 -14.79
C THR A 230 9.03 -17.60 -15.20
N ARG A 231 8.07 -18.53 -15.15
CA ARG A 231 6.68 -18.29 -15.59
C ARG A 231 5.89 -17.42 -14.60
N TYR A 232 6.17 -16.12 -14.61
CA TYR A 232 5.29 -15.08 -14.07
C TYR A 232 4.64 -14.32 -15.23
N ALA A 233 3.35 -14.54 -15.45
CA ALA A 233 2.57 -13.74 -16.38
C ALA A 233 2.24 -12.39 -15.72
N THR A 234 3.18 -11.45 -15.76
CA THR A 234 3.07 -10.12 -15.13
C THR A 234 2.18 -9.18 -15.96
N LEU A 235 0.91 -9.56 -16.12
CA LEU A 235 -0.15 -8.69 -16.67
C LEU A 235 -0.61 -7.72 -15.59
N ARG A 236 -0.30 -6.43 -15.78
CA ARG A 236 -0.71 -5.33 -14.88
C ARG A 236 -2.24 -5.22 -14.80
N THR A 237 -2.72 -4.81 -13.63
CA THR A 237 -4.15 -4.80 -13.28
C THR A 237 -4.91 -3.61 -13.84
N HIS A 238 -6.18 -3.87 -14.13
CA HIS A 238 -7.21 -2.88 -13.91
C HIS A 238 -8.07 -3.32 -12.72
N VAL A 239 -8.06 -2.49 -11.67
CA VAL A 239 -9.18 -2.40 -10.75
C VAL A 239 -10.24 -1.58 -11.48
N PHE A 240 -11.44 -2.13 -11.66
CA PHE A 240 -12.56 -1.36 -12.19
C PHE A 240 -13.12 -0.48 -11.07
N SER A 241 -13.02 0.84 -11.23
CA SER A 241 -13.48 1.80 -10.22
C SER A 241 -14.98 2.05 -10.33
N ASP A 242 -15.78 1.23 -9.63
CA ASP A 242 -17.05 1.57 -8.96
C ASP A 242 -18.13 2.47 -9.64
N THR A 243 -18.14 2.66 -10.97
CA THR A 243 -19.20 3.44 -11.67
C THR A 243 -20.07 2.67 -12.68
N ASP A 244 -19.62 1.53 -13.22
CA ASP A 244 -20.42 0.76 -14.20
C ASP A 244 -21.38 -0.23 -13.53
N SER A 245 -22.61 0.21 -13.28
CA SER A 245 -23.72 -0.61 -12.78
C SER A 245 -24.33 -1.55 -13.83
N LEU A 246 -23.49 -2.29 -14.57
CA LEU A 246 -23.92 -3.24 -15.61
C LEU A 246 -24.38 -4.59 -15.03
N GLN A 247 -25.63 -4.66 -14.55
CA GLN A 247 -26.45 -5.88 -14.32
C GLN A 247 -25.73 -7.17 -13.83
N TRP A 248 -24.73 -7.07 -12.95
CA TRP A 248 -23.99 -8.24 -12.47
C TRP A 248 -24.78 -9.17 -11.53
N ASP A 249 -25.90 -8.72 -10.96
CA ASP A 249 -26.74 -9.52 -10.06
C ASP A 249 -27.15 -10.87 -10.70
N LYS A 250 -27.45 -10.87 -12.01
CA LYS A 250 -27.84 -12.07 -12.76
C LYS A 250 -26.73 -13.12 -12.93
N PHE A 251 -25.47 -12.79 -12.67
CA PHE A 251 -24.36 -13.76 -12.74
C PHE A 251 -24.22 -14.61 -11.47
N PHE A 252 -24.74 -14.15 -10.33
CA PHE A 252 -24.49 -14.77 -9.03
C PHE A 252 -25.71 -15.50 -8.42
N ASP A 253 -26.91 -15.32 -8.99
CA ASP A 253 -28.14 -16.01 -8.55
C ASP A 253 -28.08 -17.55 -8.70
N ASN A 254 -27.13 -18.09 -9.49
CA ASN A 254 -26.98 -19.52 -9.76
C ASN A 254 -25.61 -20.07 -9.31
N VAL A 255 -25.08 -19.67 -8.15
CA VAL A 255 -23.92 -20.35 -7.55
C VAL A 255 -24.39 -21.68 -6.91
N PRO A 256 -24.02 -22.86 -7.44
CA PRO A 256 -24.43 -24.13 -6.85
C PRO A 256 -23.71 -24.32 -5.51
N PRO A 257 -24.38 -24.88 -4.49
CA PRO A 257 -23.71 -25.28 -3.27
C PRO A 257 -22.89 -26.56 -3.48
N SER A 258 -21.85 -26.69 -2.67
CA SER A 258 -20.94 -27.84 -2.51
C SER A 258 -19.78 -27.99 -3.52
N ILE A 259 -18.61 -28.19 -2.92
CA ILE A 259 -17.40 -28.70 -3.56
C ILE A 259 -17.66 -30.18 -3.86
N THR A 260 -17.64 -30.59 -5.12
CA THR A 260 -17.57 -32.03 -5.45
C THR A 260 -16.11 -32.48 -5.29
N PRO A 261 -15.78 -33.46 -4.42
CA PRO A 261 -14.40 -33.90 -4.25
C PRO A 261 -13.77 -34.57 -5.50
N GLY A 262 -14.54 -34.79 -6.57
CA GLY A 262 -14.11 -35.43 -7.82
C GLY A 262 -13.28 -34.55 -8.76
N ASP A 263 -13.23 -33.23 -8.57
CA ASP A 263 -12.53 -32.31 -9.49
C ASP A 263 -11.00 -32.24 -9.26
N GLN A 264 -10.47 -32.98 -8.28
CA GLN A 264 -9.04 -33.04 -7.99
C GLN A 264 -8.33 -34.07 -8.86
N ASP A 265 -7.53 -33.60 -9.83
CA ASP A 265 -6.61 -34.44 -10.60
C ASP A 265 -5.16 -34.21 -10.12
N PRO A 266 -4.41 -35.23 -9.67
CA PRO A 266 -2.99 -35.07 -9.34
C PRO A 266 -2.15 -34.53 -10.53
N ASN A 267 -2.62 -34.71 -11.77
CA ASN A 267 -2.03 -34.19 -13.01
C ASN A 267 -2.63 -32.86 -13.47
N GLY A 268 -3.67 -32.35 -12.80
CA GLY A 268 -4.34 -31.10 -13.15
C GLY A 268 -3.46 -29.87 -12.90
N ASN A 269 -3.75 -28.77 -13.60
CA ASN A 269 -3.06 -27.49 -13.36
C ASN A 269 -3.68 -26.79 -12.15
N ARG A 270 -2.85 -26.08 -11.38
CA ARG A 270 -3.28 -25.32 -10.20
C ARG A 270 -3.22 -23.84 -10.51
N VAL A 271 -4.32 -23.10 -10.34
CA VAL A 271 -4.30 -21.63 -10.48
C VAL A 271 -4.02 -21.00 -9.12
N CYS A 272 -3.09 -20.04 -9.08
CA CYS A 272 -2.61 -19.37 -7.87
C CYS A 272 -2.72 -17.86 -8.02
N ALA A 273 -3.60 -17.24 -7.23
CA ALA A 273 -3.72 -15.79 -7.12
C ALA A 273 -2.71 -15.22 -6.14
N ARG A 274 -2.03 -14.14 -6.55
CA ARG A 274 -1.11 -13.37 -5.70
C ARG A 274 -1.43 -11.89 -5.83
N VAL A 275 -1.56 -11.21 -4.70
CA VAL A 275 -1.82 -9.78 -4.59
C VAL A 275 -0.50 -9.03 -4.45
N SER A 276 -0.20 -8.14 -5.40
CA SER A 276 0.89 -7.19 -5.27
C SER A 276 0.34 -5.88 -4.74
N VAL A 277 0.51 -5.67 -3.44
CA VAL A 277 0.34 -4.37 -2.79
C VAL A 277 1.72 -3.81 -2.48
N ASP A 278 1.87 -2.50 -2.67
CA ASP A 278 3.09 -1.78 -2.32
C ASP A 278 2.90 -1.19 -0.93
N PHE A 279 3.56 -1.79 0.06
CA PHE A 279 3.64 -1.23 1.41
C PHE A 279 4.89 -0.36 1.50
N ILE A 280 4.77 0.88 1.05
CA ILE A 280 5.86 1.86 1.05
C ILE A 280 6.26 2.13 2.51
N ASP A 281 7.32 1.47 2.96
CA ASP A 281 7.88 1.57 4.31
C ASP A 281 9.33 2.08 4.32
N GLU A 282 9.76 2.70 3.22
CA GLU A 282 11.13 3.18 2.96
C GLU A 282 12.21 2.07 3.04
N ASN A 283 11.83 0.82 2.82
CA ASN A 283 12.64 -0.39 3.02
C ASN A 283 13.00 -0.65 4.49
N ARG A 284 12.32 0.01 5.44
CA ARG A 284 12.61 -0.08 6.87
C ARG A 284 12.01 -1.35 7.52
N GLY A 285 11.16 -2.12 6.82
CA GLY A 285 10.39 -3.24 7.39
C GLY A 285 10.46 -4.57 6.65
N GLU A 286 11.45 -4.78 5.79
CA GLU A 286 11.40 -5.80 4.73
C GLU A 286 12.47 -6.94 4.79
N PRO A 287 13.17 -7.28 5.91
CA PRO A 287 14.26 -8.28 5.88
C PRO A 287 13.83 -9.70 5.46
N VAL A 288 12.52 -9.98 5.41
CA VAL A 288 11.95 -11.28 4.99
C VAL A 288 11.45 -11.27 3.54
N TYR A 289 11.08 -10.11 3.00
CA TYR A 289 10.28 -10.00 1.76
C TYR A 289 10.94 -9.14 0.67
N GLY A 290 11.77 -8.15 1.03
CA GLY A 290 12.26 -7.10 0.13
C GLY A 290 13.18 -7.53 -1.01
N ALA A 291 13.73 -8.75 -0.99
CA ALA A 291 14.55 -9.30 -2.09
C ALA A 291 13.81 -10.35 -2.95
N THR A 292 12.79 -11.03 -2.40
CA THR A 292 12.16 -12.20 -3.04
C THR A 292 10.76 -11.90 -3.59
N PHE A 293 10.16 -10.76 -3.23
CA PHE A 293 8.79 -10.40 -3.61
C PHE A 293 8.67 -9.23 -4.58
N ALA A 294 9.76 -8.53 -4.89
CA ALA A 294 9.89 -7.57 -5.99
C ALA A 294 9.72 -8.28 -7.36
N GLY A 295 8.48 -8.64 -7.70
CA GLY A 295 8.14 -9.51 -8.83
C GLY A 295 6.95 -10.43 -8.56
N ASN A 296 6.78 -10.91 -7.33
CA ASN A 296 5.97 -12.10 -7.05
C ASN A 296 4.64 -11.84 -6.35
N GLY A 297 4.50 -10.75 -5.57
CA GLY A 297 3.29 -10.45 -4.79
C GLY A 297 2.98 -11.46 -3.68
N TYR A 298 2.15 -11.06 -2.72
CA TYR A 298 1.70 -11.86 -1.58
C TYR A 298 0.63 -12.87 -1.98
N PRO A 299 0.63 -14.12 -1.49
CA PRO A 299 -0.45 -15.06 -1.76
C PRO A 299 -1.82 -14.53 -1.35
N ALA A 300 -2.82 -14.65 -2.26
CA ALA A 300 -4.22 -14.33 -1.99
C ALA A 300 -4.89 -15.47 -1.18
N ALA A 301 -4.26 -15.86 -0.07
CA ALA A 301 -4.67 -17.02 0.70
C ALA A 301 -6.08 -16.85 1.27
N TYR A 302 -6.87 -17.93 1.25
CA TYR A 302 -8.23 -17.99 1.77
C TYR A 302 -9.25 -17.03 1.11
N THR A 303 -8.88 -16.34 0.02
CA THR A 303 -9.84 -15.63 -0.83
C THR A 303 -10.74 -16.62 -1.57
N LEU A 304 -11.97 -16.21 -1.89
CA LEU A 304 -12.81 -16.93 -2.85
C LEU A 304 -12.24 -16.68 -4.24
N LEU A 305 -11.92 -17.75 -4.96
CA LEU A 305 -11.45 -17.72 -6.33
C LEU A 305 -12.52 -18.35 -7.22
N SER A 306 -12.75 -17.78 -8.40
CA SER A 306 -13.63 -18.37 -9.42
C SER A 306 -12.93 -18.36 -10.77
N ILE A 307 -12.88 -19.51 -11.45
CA ILE A 307 -12.25 -19.69 -12.75
C ILE A 307 -13.33 -19.94 -13.79
N PHE A 308 -13.30 -19.18 -14.88
CA PHE A 308 -14.23 -19.28 -16.01
C PHE A 308 -13.43 -19.57 -17.29
N ALA A 309 -14.04 -20.26 -18.26
CA ALA A 309 -13.57 -20.23 -19.64
C ALA A 309 -13.89 -18.85 -20.23
N ALA A 310 -12.95 -18.23 -20.93
CA ALA A 310 -13.11 -16.84 -21.41
C ALA A 310 -13.96 -16.73 -22.69
N ASP A 311 -14.14 -17.84 -23.42
CA ASP A 311 -14.80 -17.84 -24.72
C ASP A 311 -16.34 -17.98 -24.60
N ASP A 312 -16.83 -18.62 -23.53
CA ASP A 312 -18.27 -18.84 -23.25
C ASP A 312 -18.71 -18.34 -21.85
N ASN A 313 -17.79 -17.78 -21.04
CA ASN A 313 -17.99 -17.41 -19.63
C ASN A 313 -18.46 -18.56 -18.72
N LYS A 314 -18.27 -19.83 -19.13
CA LYS A 314 -18.65 -20.98 -18.31
C LYS A 314 -17.79 -21.05 -17.06
N LEU A 315 -18.43 -21.06 -15.88
CA LEU A 315 -17.75 -21.33 -14.62
C LEU A 315 -17.17 -22.76 -14.64
N LEU A 316 -15.85 -22.86 -14.52
CA LEU A 316 -15.11 -24.12 -14.49
C LEU A 316 -14.87 -24.59 -13.05
N TRP A 317 -14.65 -23.66 -12.13
CA TRP A 317 -14.46 -23.96 -10.71
C TRP A 317 -14.68 -22.70 -9.85
N SER A 318 -15.21 -22.84 -8.64
CA SER A 318 -15.23 -21.78 -7.62
C SER A 318 -14.99 -22.37 -6.23
N GLY A 319 -14.19 -21.70 -5.41
CA GLY A 319 -13.89 -22.15 -4.06
C GLY A 319 -12.81 -21.31 -3.37
N TYR A 320 -12.51 -21.63 -2.12
CA TYR A 320 -11.48 -20.91 -1.38
C TYR A 320 -10.07 -21.32 -1.80
N ALA A 321 -9.20 -20.33 -1.94
CA ALA A 321 -7.77 -20.51 -2.04
C ALA A 321 -7.19 -21.18 -0.79
N ASN A 322 -6.18 -22.03 -0.97
CA ASN A 322 -5.36 -22.55 0.13
C ASN A 322 -4.43 -21.48 0.73
N SER A 323 -3.55 -21.88 1.66
CA SER A 323 -2.53 -21.01 2.28
C SER A 323 -1.47 -20.46 1.31
N GLU A 324 -1.45 -20.90 0.05
CA GLU A 324 -0.56 -20.41 -1.01
C GLU A 324 -1.29 -19.52 -2.03
N GLY A 325 -2.56 -19.19 -1.79
CA GLY A 325 -3.38 -18.41 -2.72
C GLY A 325 -3.90 -19.23 -3.90
N CYS A 326 -3.92 -20.56 -3.79
CA CYS A 326 -4.14 -21.46 -4.91
C CYS A 326 -5.42 -22.30 -4.80
N THR A 327 -6.01 -22.58 -5.96
CA THR A 327 -7.06 -23.59 -6.16
C THR A 327 -6.54 -25.01 -5.83
N PRO A 328 -7.40 -26.03 -5.79
CA PRO A 328 -6.99 -27.41 -6.05
C PRO A 328 -6.38 -27.54 -7.46
N ARG A 329 -5.82 -28.71 -7.79
CA ARG A 329 -5.47 -29.03 -9.18
C ARG A 329 -6.75 -29.31 -9.97
N LEU A 330 -6.98 -28.53 -11.02
CA LEU A 330 -8.19 -28.56 -11.83
C LEU A 330 -7.95 -29.31 -13.14
N GLN A 331 -8.91 -30.16 -13.52
CA GLN A 331 -8.97 -30.77 -14.85
C GLN A 331 -9.35 -29.74 -15.92
N GLY A 332 -9.04 -30.03 -17.19
CA GLY A 332 -9.47 -29.21 -18.34
C GLY A 332 -8.69 -27.91 -18.57
N LEU A 333 -7.86 -27.46 -17.64
CA LEU A 333 -6.97 -26.29 -17.81
C LEU A 333 -5.71 -26.60 -18.64
N SER A 334 -5.82 -27.37 -19.72
CA SER A 334 -4.69 -27.85 -20.53
C SER A 334 -4.32 -26.92 -21.70
N SER A 335 -5.31 -26.27 -22.31
CA SER A 335 -5.14 -25.25 -23.34
C SER A 335 -6.39 -24.37 -23.42
N GLY A 336 -6.23 -23.05 -23.52
CA GLY A 336 -7.36 -22.12 -23.71
C GLY A 336 -7.18 -20.75 -23.06
N ARG A 337 -8.20 -19.91 -23.19
CA ARG A 337 -8.32 -18.61 -22.49
C ARG A 337 -9.27 -18.77 -21.31
N PHE A 338 -8.89 -18.20 -20.18
CA PHE A 338 -9.62 -18.31 -18.93
C PHE A 338 -9.71 -16.95 -18.23
N VAL A 339 -10.70 -16.79 -17.36
CA VAL A 339 -10.85 -15.62 -16.48
C VAL A 339 -10.81 -16.10 -15.03
N MET A 340 -10.03 -15.44 -14.19
CA MET A 340 -10.07 -15.59 -12.74
C MET A 340 -10.73 -14.36 -12.12
N SER A 341 -11.79 -14.58 -11.33
CA SER A 341 -12.26 -13.66 -10.30
C SER A 341 -11.53 -13.97 -8.99
N VAL A 342 -11.15 -12.93 -8.26
CA VAL A 342 -10.70 -13.03 -6.86
C VAL A 342 -11.61 -12.16 -6.02
N GLU A 343 -12.22 -12.77 -5.01
CA GLU A 343 -13.18 -12.16 -4.09
C GLU A 343 -12.67 -12.39 -2.66
N SER A 344 -12.16 -11.34 -2.00
CA SER A 344 -12.17 -11.33 -0.54
C SER A 344 -13.60 -11.09 -0.09
N ARG A 345 -14.07 -11.77 0.96
CA ARG A 345 -15.43 -11.59 1.48
C ARG A 345 -15.68 -10.26 2.22
N LEU A 346 -14.85 -9.24 1.97
CA LEU A 346 -15.05 -7.82 2.33
C LEU A 346 -16.46 -7.38 1.92
N ARG A 347 -17.39 -7.43 2.89
CA ARG A 347 -18.79 -7.03 2.69
C ARG A 347 -18.89 -5.52 2.68
N ASP A 348 -19.35 -4.99 1.56
CA ASP A 348 -19.66 -3.58 1.33
C ASP A 348 -21.09 -3.26 1.79
N TYR A 349 -21.25 -2.38 2.79
CA TYR A 349 -22.57 -1.95 3.27
C TYR A 349 -23.12 -0.78 2.44
N ARG A 350 -23.31 -1.00 1.13
CA ARG A 350 -23.79 0.00 0.13
C ARG A 350 -25.14 0.69 0.43
N LEU A 351 -25.85 0.29 1.49
CA LEU A 351 -27.12 0.90 1.91
C LEU A 351 -26.94 2.03 2.93
N ASN A 352 -25.70 2.40 3.24
CA ASN A 352 -25.32 3.61 3.96
C ASN A 352 -24.04 4.16 3.27
N PRO A 353 -23.69 5.46 3.36
CA PRO A 353 -22.49 5.99 2.66
C PRO A 353 -21.14 5.49 3.23
N VAL A 354 -21.19 4.66 4.27
CA VAL A 354 -20.05 4.11 5.01
C VAL A 354 -19.30 3.06 4.18
N ARG A 355 -18.01 3.29 3.94
CA ARG A 355 -17.11 2.37 3.22
C ARG A 355 -16.63 1.22 4.13
N ASP A 356 -17.56 0.35 4.50
CA ASP A 356 -17.32 -0.87 5.30
C ASP A 356 -16.75 -2.03 4.47
N ALA A 357 -16.07 -3.00 5.12
CA ALA A 357 -15.37 -4.09 4.43
C ALA A 357 -15.17 -5.35 5.32
N ASN A 358 -16.19 -6.16 5.60
CA ASN A 358 -16.09 -7.26 6.60
C ASN A 358 -15.23 -8.48 6.21
N VAL A 359 -14.36 -9.02 7.07
CA VAL A 359 -13.66 -10.31 6.81
C VAL A 359 -14.20 -11.45 7.68
N ASP A 360 -14.99 -12.35 7.08
CA ASP A 360 -15.40 -13.59 7.75
C ASP A 360 -14.27 -14.63 7.72
N VAL A 361 -13.76 -15.01 8.89
CA VAL A 361 -12.71 -16.03 9.04
C VAL A 361 -13.31 -17.35 9.51
N ARG A 362 -13.37 -18.29 8.55
CA ARG A 362 -13.63 -19.73 8.77
C ARG A 362 -15.04 -20.12 9.21
N LYS A 363 -16.06 -19.25 9.13
CA LYS A 363 -17.41 -19.80 8.95
C LYS A 363 -17.54 -20.34 7.52
N LEU A 364 -17.41 -21.66 7.39
CA LEU A 364 -18.07 -22.40 6.31
C LEU A 364 -19.56 -22.02 6.41
N ILE A 365 -20.02 -21.12 5.54
CA ILE A 365 -21.42 -20.74 5.48
C ILE A 365 -22.20 -21.97 5.01
N THR A 366 -22.80 -22.66 5.97
CA THR A 366 -23.99 -23.46 5.74
C THR A 366 -25.03 -22.52 5.12
N ALA A 367 -25.46 -22.84 3.90
CA ALA A 367 -26.26 -21.95 3.07
C ALA A 367 -27.70 -21.81 3.60
N VAL A 368 -27.89 -20.98 4.65
CA VAL A 368 -29.19 -20.78 5.30
C VAL A 368 -29.40 -19.34 5.80
N SER A 369 -29.35 -18.37 4.89
CA SER A 369 -30.02 -17.07 5.07
C SER A 369 -30.27 -16.43 3.70
N SER A 370 -31.49 -15.97 3.46
CA SER A 370 -31.97 -15.48 2.16
C SER A 370 -31.49 -14.08 1.76
N GLU A 371 -30.54 -13.51 2.50
CA GLU A 371 -29.84 -12.28 2.13
C GLU A 371 -28.50 -12.66 1.48
N LEU A 372 -28.41 -12.53 0.15
CA LEU A 372 -27.15 -12.71 -0.56
C LEU A 372 -26.18 -11.59 -0.13
N PRO A 373 -25.03 -11.92 0.49
CA PRO A 373 -24.06 -10.90 0.87
C PRO A 373 -23.40 -10.33 -0.39
N ALA A 374 -23.47 -9.00 -0.55
CA ALA A 374 -22.78 -8.28 -1.62
C ALA A 374 -21.28 -8.63 -1.61
N ARG A 375 -20.82 -9.27 -2.69
CA ARG A 375 -19.44 -9.72 -2.86
C ARG A 375 -18.64 -8.63 -3.58
N GLN A 376 -17.56 -8.14 -2.99
CA GLN A 376 -16.60 -7.31 -3.71
C GLN A 376 -15.53 -8.18 -4.38
N ALA A 377 -15.38 -8.01 -5.70
CA ALA A 377 -14.24 -8.54 -6.42
C ALA A 377 -12.99 -7.69 -6.11
N VAL A 378 -11.97 -8.34 -5.56
CA VAL A 378 -10.60 -7.81 -5.36
C VAL A 378 -9.89 -7.60 -6.70
N GLY A 379 -10.28 -8.37 -7.72
CA GLY A 379 -9.86 -8.12 -9.09
C GLY A 379 -10.20 -9.25 -10.05
N PHE A 380 -10.23 -8.92 -11.34
CA PHE A 380 -10.40 -9.89 -12.43
C PHE A 380 -9.12 -10.02 -13.26
N ARG A 381 -8.89 -11.23 -13.80
CA ARG A 381 -7.76 -11.54 -14.67
C ARG A 381 -8.11 -12.49 -15.79
N VAL A 382 -7.96 -12.03 -17.02
CA VAL A 382 -7.83 -12.94 -18.17
C VAL A 382 -6.43 -13.53 -18.17
N PHE A 383 -6.31 -14.85 -18.29
CA PHE A 383 -5.06 -15.56 -18.47
C PHE A 383 -5.22 -16.60 -19.59
N ALA A 384 -4.14 -16.87 -20.33
CA ALA A 384 -4.12 -17.91 -21.34
C ALA A 384 -3.19 -19.04 -20.89
N VAL A 385 -3.64 -20.29 -21.04
CA VAL A 385 -2.79 -21.46 -20.91
C VAL A 385 -2.46 -21.92 -22.33
N SER A 386 -1.24 -21.62 -22.77
CA SER A 386 -0.61 -22.32 -23.90
C SER A 386 -0.18 -23.71 -23.41
N PRO A 387 -0.20 -24.79 -24.22
CA PRO A 387 0.00 -26.18 -23.78
C PRO A 387 1.10 -26.37 -22.73
N THR A 388 0.69 -26.34 -21.48
CA THR A 388 1.58 -26.56 -20.34
C THR A 388 1.73 -28.05 -20.10
N PRO A 389 2.89 -28.53 -19.63
CA PRO A 389 2.96 -29.84 -19.01
C PRO A 389 1.85 -29.97 -17.95
N PRO A 390 1.19 -31.12 -17.82
CA PRO A 390 0.31 -31.37 -16.69
C PRO A 390 1.07 -31.17 -15.37
N ALA A 391 0.31 -30.92 -14.29
CA ALA A 391 0.78 -30.63 -12.95
C ALA A 391 1.50 -29.27 -12.73
N THR A 392 1.37 -28.27 -13.61
CA THR A 392 1.98 -26.93 -13.38
C THR A 392 1.16 -26.00 -12.48
N ASP A 393 1.86 -25.11 -11.77
CA ASP A 393 1.31 -23.96 -11.05
C ASP A 393 1.19 -22.75 -11.99
N ILE A 394 -0.03 -22.28 -12.26
CA ILE A 394 -0.32 -21.06 -13.00
C ILE A 394 -0.41 -19.91 -12.00
N ARG A 395 0.65 -19.11 -11.86
CA ARG A 395 0.71 -17.98 -10.93
C ARG A 395 0.27 -16.68 -11.60
N ILE A 396 -0.79 -16.08 -11.07
CA ILE A 396 -1.40 -14.86 -11.57
C ILE A 396 -1.23 -13.75 -10.52
N ARG A 397 -0.68 -12.61 -10.94
CA ARG A 397 -0.43 -11.44 -10.08
C ARG A 397 -1.53 -10.39 -10.26
N LEU A 398 -1.99 -9.81 -9.15
CA LEU A 398 -2.98 -8.74 -9.02
C LEU A 398 -2.31 -7.53 -8.37
N ASP A 399 -1.78 -6.60 -9.16
CA ASP A 399 -1.27 -5.32 -8.67
C ASP A 399 -2.41 -4.38 -8.26
N ALA A 400 -2.53 -3.99 -6.99
CA ALA A 400 -3.60 -3.09 -6.58
C ALA A 400 -3.09 -2.00 -5.64
N THR A 401 -3.43 -0.76 -5.98
CA THR A 401 -3.26 0.42 -5.13
C THR A 401 -4.50 0.71 -4.28
N ASP A 402 -5.55 -0.10 -4.40
CA ASP A 402 -6.79 0.04 -3.65
C ASP A 402 -6.61 -0.44 -2.19
N ARG A 403 -7.05 0.40 -1.24
CA ARG A 403 -6.94 0.15 0.20
C ARG A 403 -7.62 -1.15 0.64
N ARG A 404 -8.76 -1.51 0.03
CA ARG A 404 -9.46 -2.79 0.28
C ARG A 404 -8.56 -3.98 -0.01
N VAL A 405 -7.72 -3.86 -1.04
CA VAL A 405 -6.82 -4.93 -1.46
C VAL A 405 -5.55 -4.98 -0.58
N MET A 406 -5.11 -3.84 -0.03
CA MET A 406 -4.12 -3.80 1.06
C MET A 406 -4.61 -4.51 2.33
N VAL A 407 -5.87 -4.26 2.75
CA VAL A 407 -6.53 -4.99 3.85
C VAL A 407 -6.53 -6.49 3.59
N ALA A 408 -7.07 -6.91 2.44
CA ALA A 408 -7.14 -8.32 2.07
C ALA A 408 -5.75 -8.99 2.06
N ALA A 409 -4.72 -8.32 1.54
CA ALA A 409 -3.36 -8.84 1.49
C ALA A 409 -2.72 -8.99 2.89
N ALA A 410 -2.86 -7.97 3.74
CA ALA A 410 -2.30 -7.93 5.10
C ALA A 410 -2.94 -9.01 5.99
N MET A 411 -4.28 -9.09 5.99
CA MET A 411 -5.03 -10.11 6.74
C MET A 411 -4.77 -11.52 6.19
N ALA A 412 -4.66 -11.69 4.88
CA ALA A 412 -4.25 -12.96 4.28
C ALA A 412 -2.84 -13.38 4.76
N GLN A 413 -1.91 -12.45 5.00
CA GLN A 413 -0.60 -12.82 5.57
C GLN A 413 -0.75 -13.26 7.03
N THR A 414 -1.55 -12.56 7.83
CA THR A 414 -1.78 -12.97 9.24
C THR A 414 -2.41 -14.35 9.32
N LEU A 415 -3.43 -14.64 8.49
CA LEU A 415 -4.08 -15.95 8.39
C LEU A 415 -3.15 -17.08 7.92
N ARG A 416 -2.08 -16.76 7.17
CA ARG A 416 -1.04 -17.71 6.74
C ARG A 416 0.03 -17.93 7.81
N THR A 417 0.18 -17.03 8.77
CA THR A 417 1.27 -17.04 9.76
C THR A 417 1.05 -18.21 10.73
N PRO A 418 1.83 -19.31 10.66
CA PRO A 418 1.43 -20.58 11.30
C PRO A 418 1.39 -20.53 12.83
N THR A 419 2.00 -19.52 13.45
CA THR A 419 2.02 -19.33 14.91
C THR A 419 0.86 -18.50 15.42
N VAL A 420 0.15 -17.75 14.56
CA VAL A 420 -0.96 -16.88 14.95
C VAL A 420 -2.24 -17.72 14.99
N PRO A 421 -2.78 -18.07 16.17
CA PRO A 421 -4.09 -18.67 16.26
C PRO A 421 -5.10 -17.61 15.85
N VAL A 422 -5.92 -17.91 14.85
CA VAL A 422 -7.09 -17.08 14.55
C VAL A 422 -8.32 -17.90 14.95
N PRO A 423 -8.99 -17.56 16.08
CA PRO A 423 -10.25 -18.15 16.45
C PRO A 423 -11.25 -18.08 15.29
N SER A 424 -12.00 -19.15 15.04
CA SER A 424 -13.06 -19.14 14.04
C SER A 424 -14.13 -18.10 14.41
N GLY A 425 -14.43 -17.18 13.50
CA GLY A 425 -15.34 -16.08 13.77
C GLY A 425 -15.38 -15.05 12.65
N ASN A 426 -16.38 -14.16 12.69
CA ASN A 426 -16.41 -13.00 11.82
C ASN A 426 -15.54 -11.89 12.42
N TYR A 427 -14.65 -11.32 11.60
CA TYR A 427 -13.81 -10.17 11.91
C TYR A 427 -14.20 -9.04 10.96
N PRO A 428 -15.34 -8.36 11.20
CA PRO A 428 -15.73 -7.25 10.36
C PRO A 428 -14.64 -6.17 10.40
N VAL A 429 -14.29 -5.61 9.24
CA VAL A 429 -13.28 -4.56 9.10
C VAL A 429 -13.95 -3.35 8.45
N ARG A 430 -13.51 -2.15 8.82
CA ARG A 430 -14.03 -0.90 8.27
C ARG A 430 -12.90 0.07 7.99
N LEU A 431 -12.96 0.73 6.84
CA LEU A 431 -12.01 1.77 6.42
C LEU A 431 -12.41 3.16 6.96
N SER A 432 -13.05 3.18 8.14
CA SER A 432 -13.69 4.33 8.77
C SER A 432 -13.30 4.42 10.25
N ARG A 433 -13.79 5.45 10.94
CA ARG A 433 -13.41 5.80 12.32
C ARG A 433 -13.96 4.85 13.37
N CYS A 434 -13.20 4.62 14.44
CA CYS A 434 -13.67 3.94 15.64
C CYS A 434 -15.06 4.43 16.09
N GLY A 435 -16.00 3.50 16.31
CA GLY A 435 -17.31 3.74 16.95
C GLY A 435 -18.27 4.73 16.30
N GLY A 436 -18.01 5.24 15.09
CA GLY A 436 -18.67 6.46 14.59
C GLY A 436 -19.40 6.34 13.26
N ASN A 437 -20.63 6.86 13.20
CA ASN A 437 -21.36 7.13 11.95
C ASN A 437 -20.63 8.20 11.13
N ASP A 438 -19.80 7.80 10.17
CA ASP A 438 -19.44 8.39 8.87
C ASP A 438 -19.11 9.88 8.66
N THR A 439 -19.36 10.79 9.62
CA THR A 439 -18.95 12.20 9.44
C THR A 439 -17.43 12.29 9.49
N ILE A 440 -16.84 12.57 8.32
CA ILE A 440 -15.40 12.73 8.09
C ILE A 440 -14.91 13.98 8.83
N THR A 441 -14.68 13.84 10.13
CA THR A 441 -13.97 14.80 10.98
C THR A 441 -12.56 14.28 11.21
N THR A 442 -11.56 15.13 11.05
CA THR A 442 -10.16 14.82 10.70
C THR A 442 -9.32 14.01 11.72
N ASN A 443 -9.88 13.58 12.85
CA ASN A 443 -9.12 13.26 14.06
C ASN A 443 -9.36 11.83 14.60
N ALA A 444 -9.74 10.86 13.75
CA ALA A 444 -10.11 9.51 14.19
C ALA A 444 -8.94 8.51 14.19
N THR A 445 -8.73 7.81 15.30
CA THR A 445 -7.78 6.70 15.47
C THR A 445 -8.33 5.39 14.89
N ALA A 446 -7.43 4.42 14.68
CA ALA A 446 -7.79 3.03 14.48
C ALA A 446 -8.14 2.38 15.84
N CYS A 447 -8.96 1.34 15.83
CA CYS A 447 -9.31 0.57 17.04
C CYS A 447 -9.93 -0.77 16.66
N ALA A 448 -10.06 -1.69 17.62
CA ALA A 448 -10.89 -2.88 17.46
C ALA A 448 -11.90 -3.02 18.61
N ASP A 449 -13.17 -3.15 18.25
CA ASP A 449 -14.23 -3.74 19.07
C ASP A 449 -14.70 -5.04 18.39
N ASP A 450 -15.99 -5.42 18.46
CA ASP A 450 -16.51 -6.50 17.63
C ASP A 450 -16.25 -6.32 16.12
N THR A 451 -15.84 -5.11 15.71
CA THR A 451 -15.33 -4.65 14.41
C THR A 451 -13.93 -4.03 14.52
N ILE A 452 -13.11 -4.28 13.50
CA ILE A 452 -11.78 -3.69 13.30
C ILE A 452 -11.92 -2.40 12.48
N TRP A 453 -11.68 -1.26 13.10
CA TRP A 453 -11.76 0.07 12.50
C TRP A 453 -10.34 0.54 12.17
N LEU A 454 -10.01 0.68 10.89
CA LEU A 454 -8.66 1.01 10.46
C LEU A 454 -8.38 2.52 10.43
N GLY A 455 -9.41 3.34 10.70
CA GLY A 455 -9.33 4.79 10.60
C GLY A 455 -9.06 5.26 9.16
N LEU A 456 -8.65 6.53 9.06
CA LEU A 456 -8.07 7.07 7.84
C LEU A 456 -6.55 6.94 7.91
N ASN A 457 -5.88 6.69 6.77
CA ASN A 457 -4.46 7.01 6.68
C ASN A 457 -4.32 8.52 6.86
N ARG A 458 -3.83 8.94 8.04
CA ARG A 458 -3.76 10.34 8.44
C ARG A 458 -2.67 11.11 7.70
N ASP A 459 -1.70 10.41 7.12
CA ASP A 459 -0.63 11.03 6.35
C ASP A 459 -0.64 10.63 4.87
N PRO A 460 -1.44 11.33 4.04
CA PRO A 460 -1.32 11.26 2.58
C PRO A 460 -0.15 12.10 2.03
N GLY A 461 0.61 12.81 2.89
CA GLY A 461 1.69 13.72 2.50
C GLY A 461 3.11 13.17 2.73
N ARG A 462 3.31 12.39 3.79
CA ARG A 462 4.50 11.54 3.96
C ARG A 462 4.41 10.40 2.94
N THR A 463 5.51 10.13 2.25
CA THR A 463 5.57 9.19 1.12
C THR A 463 5.38 7.71 1.51
N HIS A 464 5.26 7.41 2.81
CA HIS A 464 5.11 6.07 3.34
C HIS A 464 3.63 5.71 3.61
N ASN A 465 3.28 4.45 3.41
CA ASN A 465 1.95 3.91 3.73
C ASN A 465 1.98 2.75 4.74
N ALA A 466 3.13 2.56 5.41
CA ALA A 466 3.42 1.50 6.39
C ALA A 466 2.34 1.31 7.48
N GLN A 467 1.54 2.33 7.78
CA GLN A 467 0.34 2.21 8.62
C GLN A 467 -0.58 1.08 8.14
N TRP A 468 -0.85 0.93 6.84
CA TRP A 468 -1.66 -0.17 6.31
C TRP A 468 -1.00 -1.55 6.43
N LYS A 469 0.33 -1.63 6.50
CA LYS A 469 1.04 -2.90 6.75
C LYS A 469 0.85 -3.34 8.20
N PHE A 470 0.95 -2.38 9.13
CA PHE A 470 0.95 -2.66 10.55
C PHE A 470 -0.42 -2.62 11.22
N VAL A 471 -1.11 -1.48 11.15
CA VAL A 471 -2.36 -1.22 11.89
C VAL A 471 -3.40 -2.29 11.58
N ILE A 472 -3.53 -2.71 10.32
CA ILE A 472 -4.45 -3.79 9.94
C ILE A 472 -4.21 -5.08 10.73
N ASN A 473 -2.95 -5.45 10.95
CA ASN A 473 -2.60 -6.68 11.65
C ASN A 473 -2.58 -6.48 13.18
N HIS A 474 -2.33 -5.26 13.66
CA HIS A 474 -2.41 -4.86 15.05
C HIS A 474 -3.88 -4.89 15.51
N GLU A 475 -4.79 -4.19 14.84
CA GLU A 475 -6.23 -4.24 15.14
C GLU A 475 -6.80 -5.67 14.99
N PHE A 476 -6.31 -6.45 14.02
CA PHE A 476 -6.69 -7.86 13.93
C PHE A 476 -6.16 -8.71 15.09
N GLY A 477 -5.03 -8.33 15.70
CA GLY A 477 -4.53 -8.90 16.94
C GLY A 477 -5.44 -8.62 18.13
N HIS A 478 -5.93 -7.40 18.28
CA HIS A 478 -6.99 -7.06 19.26
C HIS A 478 -8.25 -7.89 19.02
N GLY A 479 -8.69 -8.00 17.75
CA GLY A 479 -9.81 -8.87 17.36
C GLY A 479 -9.59 -10.35 17.74
N ILE A 480 -8.37 -10.88 17.59
CA ILE A 480 -8.01 -12.24 18.04
C ILE A 480 -8.15 -12.36 19.56
N GLN A 481 -7.72 -11.38 20.34
CA GLN A 481 -7.89 -11.40 21.79
C GLN A 481 -9.37 -11.37 22.19
N GLN A 482 -10.18 -10.53 21.54
CA GLN A 482 -11.61 -10.42 21.80
C GLN A 482 -12.35 -11.72 21.50
N LYS A 483 -12.17 -12.31 20.30
CA LYS A 483 -12.77 -13.62 19.98
C LYS A 483 -12.19 -14.77 20.83
N SER A 484 -11.04 -14.57 21.46
CA SER A 484 -10.48 -15.49 22.45
C SER A 484 -10.95 -15.23 23.88
N ASN A 485 -11.68 -14.15 24.16
CA ASN A 485 -11.97 -13.61 25.49
C ASN A 485 -10.71 -13.35 26.35
N THR A 486 -9.60 -12.94 25.72
CA THR A 486 -8.30 -12.68 26.36
C THR A 486 -7.85 -11.22 26.33
N GLN A 487 -8.65 -10.31 25.78
CA GLN A 487 -8.35 -8.88 25.86
C GLN A 487 -8.62 -8.41 27.30
N PRO A 488 -7.61 -7.85 28.01
CA PRO A 488 -7.79 -7.27 29.33
C PRO A 488 -8.56 -5.95 29.26
N ALA A 489 -8.85 -5.34 30.41
CA ALA A 489 -9.28 -3.95 30.45
C ALA A 489 -8.19 -3.02 29.92
N LEU A 490 -8.60 -2.11 29.02
CA LEU A 490 -7.76 -1.05 28.50
C LEU A 490 -7.92 0.19 29.39
N GLN A 491 -6.82 0.67 29.98
CA GLN A 491 -6.81 1.86 30.83
C GLN A 491 -5.56 2.70 30.54
N TYR A 492 -5.75 3.65 29.62
CA TYR A 492 -4.79 4.71 29.30
C TYR A 492 -5.11 5.94 30.16
N ASP A 493 -4.41 6.10 31.29
CA ASP A 493 -4.55 7.30 32.14
C ASP A 493 -3.40 8.30 31.97
N GLY A 494 -2.36 7.95 31.19
CA GLY A 494 -1.30 8.85 30.75
C GLY A 494 -0.48 9.51 31.86
N VAL A 495 -0.50 8.99 33.10
CA VAL A 495 0.03 9.72 34.25
C VAL A 495 1.57 9.64 34.33
N SER A 496 2.27 10.51 33.61
CA SER A 496 3.72 10.74 33.79
C SER A 496 4.08 12.22 33.73
N LEU A 497 5.10 12.60 34.50
CA LEU A 497 5.69 13.95 34.45
C LEU A 497 6.72 14.10 33.31
N GLN A 498 7.06 13.01 32.62
CA GLN A 498 7.97 13.02 31.48
C GLN A 498 7.19 12.94 30.15
N PRO A 499 7.28 13.95 29.27
CA PRO A 499 6.58 13.98 27.96
C PRO A 499 6.86 12.77 27.04
N ILE A 500 8.02 12.13 27.21
CA ILE A 500 8.38 10.92 26.43
C ILE A 500 7.54 9.69 26.83
N CYS A 501 6.91 9.73 28.00
CA CYS A 501 6.12 8.65 28.60
C CYS A 501 4.60 8.85 28.48
N THR A 502 4.18 9.95 27.86
CA THR A 502 2.78 10.39 27.69
C THR A 502 2.42 10.59 26.21
N CYS A 503 3.28 10.11 25.30
CA CYS A 503 3.18 10.31 23.85
C CYS A 503 3.16 11.78 23.40
N ASP A 504 3.58 12.73 24.25
CA ASP A 504 3.64 14.17 23.89
C ASP A 504 4.65 14.49 22.78
N HIS A 505 5.50 13.53 22.44
CA HIS A 505 6.43 13.57 21.32
C HIS A 505 5.81 13.16 19.98
N VAL A 506 4.62 12.53 19.97
CA VAL A 506 3.83 12.27 18.75
C VAL A 506 3.27 13.60 18.26
N TYR A 507 3.48 13.91 16.98
CA TYR A 507 3.21 15.26 16.46
C TYR A 507 1.71 15.57 16.45
N ASP A 508 0.89 14.63 15.98
CA ASP A 508 -0.56 14.78 15.97
C ASP A 508 -1.14 14.55 17.38
N GLY A 509 -1.66 15.62 17.98
CA GLY A 509 -2.33 15.59 19.28
C GLY A 509 -3.50 14.61 19.35
N ALA A 510 -4.18 14.35 18.22
CA ALA A 510 -5.28 13.39 18.14
C ALA A 510 -4.82 11.94 17.92
N ASP A 511 -3.52 11.65 17.96
CA ASP A 511 -2.96 10.30 17.88
C ASP A 511 -2.11 9.94 19.13
N ARG A 512 -2.20 10.77 20.18
CA ARG A 512 -1.48 10.65 21.47
C ARG A 512 -2.17 9.72 22.49
N GLU A 513 -3.31 9.12 22.15
CA GLU A 513 -4.11 8.29 23.08
C GLU A 513 -3.26 7.18 23.71
N HIS A 514 -2.41 6.54 22.90
CA HIS A 514 -1.36 5.61 23.31
C HIS A 514 -0.26 5.56 22.22
N CYS A 515 0.92 5.10 22.59
CA CYS A 515 2.02 4.83 21.69
C CYS A 515 2.99 3.81 22.29
N MET A 516 3.97 3.34 21.52
CA MET A 516 4.91 2.29 21.94
C MET A 516 5.62 2.58 23.27
N GLN A 517 5.70 3.87 23.61
CA GLN A 517 6.47 4.43 24.72
C GLN A 517 5.60 5.04 25.82
N SER A 518 4.26 5.04 25.70
CA SER A 518 3.39 5.47 26.80
C SER A 518 3.56 4.56 28.01
N LYS A 519 3.38 5.18 29.18
CA LYS A 519 3.33 4.49 30.45
C LYS A 519 1.86 4.21 30.81
N GLU A 520 1.53 2.94 30.91
CA GLU A 520 0.14 2.46 30.93
C GLU A 520 -0.12 1.42 32.03
N MET A 521 -1.39 1.16 32.32
CA MET A 521 -1.77 0.03 33.15
C MET A 521 -1.34 -1.30 32.49
N PRO A 522 -1.00 -2.34 33.29
CA PRO A 522 -0.54 -3.64 32.79
C PRO A 522 -1.40 -4.27 31.68
N GLY A 523 -2.72 -4.12 31.75
CA GLY A 523 -3.65 -4.64 30.75
C GLY A 523 -3.60 -3.89 29.42
N ALA A 524 -3.53 -2.56 29.41
CA ALA A 524 -3.40 -1.78 28.17
C ALA A 524 -2.09 -2.12 27.47
N ALA A 525 -0.96 -1.96 28.17
CA ALA A 525 0.37 -2.31 27.64
C ALA A 525 0.41 -3.78 27.14
N GLY A 526 -0.17 -4.72 27.90
CA GLY A 526 -0.22 -6.13 27.52
C GLY A 526 -1.21 -6.48 26.39
N ALA A 527 -2.17 -5.61 26.06
CA ALA A 527 -3.08 -5.76 24.92
C ALA A 527 -2.44 -5.20 23.65
N GLU A 528 -1.98 -3.95 23.68
CA GLU A 528 -1.29 -3.30 22.55
C GLU A 528 -0.07 -4.12 22.12
N SER A 529 0.73 -4.61 23.07
CA SER A 529 1.85 -5.50 22.76
C SER A 529 1.46 -6.85 22.17
N PHE A 530 0.26 -7.36 22.43
CA PHE A 530 -0.21 -8.59 21.77
C PHE A 530 -0.62 -8.29 20.33
N ALA A 531 -1.28 -7.16 20.09
CA ALA A 531 -1.59 -6.65 18.77
C ALA A 531 -0.30 -6.45 17.93
N ASP A 532 0.70 -5.78 18.51
CA ASP A 532 2.04 -5.66 17.95
C ASP A 532 2.71 -7.00 17.67
N LEU A 533 2.61 -7.97 18.59
CA LEU A 533 3.17 -9.31 18.40
C LEU A 533 2.58 -10.00 17.19
N VAL A 534 1.26 -9.91 16.98
CA VAL A 534 0.56 -10.49 15.81
C VAL A 534 1.04 -9.82 14.52
N ALA A 535 1.12 -8.49 14.51
CA ALA A 535 1.57 -7.73 13.35
C ALA A 535 3.05 -7.99 13.01
N THR A 536 3.95 -7.94 14.00
CA THR A 536 5.38 -8.23 13.80
C THR A 536 5.64 -9.68 13.43
N SER A 537 4.93 -10.65 14.02
CA SER A 537 5.02 -12.07 13.65
C SER A 537 4.60 -12.32 12.20
N THR A 538 3.65 -11.54 11.69
CA THR A 538 3.18 -11.65 10.29
C THR A 538 4.26 -11.22 9.30
N TRP A 539 4.98 -10.13 9.57
CA TRP A 539 5.92 -9.53 8.61
C TRP A 539 7.39 -9.89 8.82
N SER A 540 7.81 -10.14 10.07
CA SER A 540 9.17 -10.62 10.39
C SER A 540 9.31 -12.14 10.37
N GLY A 541 8.19 -12.88 10.31
CA GLY A 541 8.19 -14.33 10.42
C GLY A 541 8.65 -14.85 11.78
N THR A 542 8.44 -16.14 12.01
CA THR A 542 8.48 -16.73 13.37
C THR A 542 9.77 -17.50 13.67
N ASN A 543 10.67 -17.55 12.68
CA ASN A 543 11.96 -18.22 12.72
C ASN A 543 13.13 -17.26 12.55
N GLN A 544 12.88 -15.94 12.50
CA GLN A 544 13.94 -14.95 12.35
C GLN A 544 14.47 -14.47 13.71
N ASN A 545 15.79 -14.38 13.80
CA ASN A 545 16.51 -13.97 15.00
C ASN A 545 16.52 -12.44 15.18
N SER A 546 16.34 -11.71 14.09
CA SER A 546 16.12 -10.27 14.05
C SER A 546 14.62 -9.94 14.05
N CYS A 547 14.32 -8.66 14.21
CA CYS A 547 13.00 -8.10 14.01
C CYS A 547 13.18 -6.67 13.57
N THR A 548 12.41 -6.23 12.59
CA THR A 548 12.28 -4.80 12.35
C THR A 548 10.83 -4.52 12.14
N PHE A 549 10.29 -3.81 13.12
CA PHE A 549 8.94 -3.33 13.09
C PHE A 549 8.94 -1.91 12.55
N VAL A 550 8.08 -1.61 11.57
CA VAL A 550 7.92 -0.24 11.08
C VAL A 550 6.75 0.43 11.80
N TYR A 551 7.07 1.17 12.86
CA TYR A 551 6.07 1.94 13.60
C TYR A 551 5.60 3.15 12.79
N TYR A 552 4.30 3.42 12.92
CA TYR A 552 3.59 4.42 12.11
C TYR A 552 3.43 5.77 12.82
N LYS A 553 3.73 5.85 14.12
CA LYS A 553 3.83 7.11 14.89
C LYS A 553 5.30 7.48 15.14
N GLU A 554 5.56 8.70 15.60
CA GLU A 554 6.90 9.10 16.07
C GLU A 554 7.40 8.20 17.22
N THR A 555 8.72 7.98 17.29
CA THR A 555 9.38 7.31 18.43
C THR A 555 10.58 8.13 18.92
N ALA A 556 11.00 7.98 20.17
CA ALA A 556 12.16 8.67 20.72
C ALA A 556 13.13 7.67 21.38
N THR A 557 14.43 7.73 21.07
CA THR A 557 15.38 6.70 21.53
C THR A 557 15.82 6.90 22.99
N ALA A 558 15.96 8.15 23.44
CA ALA A 558 16.11 8.58 24.83
C ALA A 558 15.99 10.11 24.91
N PRO A 559 15.58 10.72 26.02
CA PRO A 559 15.73 12.17 26.22
C PRO A 559 17.22 12.56 26.22
N PRO A 560 17.63 13.69 25.61
CA PRO A 560 16.84 14.72 24.94
C PRO A 560 16.80 14.56 23.39
N ALA A 561 16.91 13.34 22.86
CA ALA A 561 16.90 13.12 21.42
C ALA A 561 15.57 13.58 20.79
N ALA A 562 15.66 14.14 19.58
CA ALA A 562 14.48 14.48 18.79
C ALA A 562 13.70 13.20 18.42
N PRO A 563 12.37 13.24 18.34
CA PRO A 563 11.58 12.11 17.88
C PRO A 563 11.93 11.76 16.43
N LEU A 564 12.11 10.48 16.16
CA LEU A 564 12.24 9.91 14.83
C LEU A 564 10.88 9.99 14.13
N THR A 565 10.85 10.53 12.92
CA THR A 565 9.64 10.59 12.10
C THR A 565 9.37 9.21 11.48
N PRO A 566 8.11 8.71 11.53
CA PRO A 566 7.74 7.50 10.83
C PRO A 566 8.06 7.62 9.32
N PRO A 567 8.32 6.49 8.63
CA PRO A 567 8.15 5.11 9.10
C PRO A 567 9.29 4.69 10.03
N ASN A 568 9.04 4.27 11.27
CA ASN A 568 10.10 4.09 12.26
C ASN A 568 10.56 2.63 12.38
N ALA A 569 11.79 2.33 11.98
CA ALA A 569 12.41 1.02 12.21
C ALA A 569 12.68 0.82 13.71
N VAL A 570 11.81 0.09 14.38
CA VAL A 570 11.96 -0.34 15.78
C VAL A 570 12.45 -1.78 15.82
N ASP A 571 13.52 -2.05 16.57
CA ASP A 571 13.95 -3.41 16.86
C ASP A 571 13.03 -4.05 17.91
N CYS A 572 12.24 -5.03 17.46
CA CYS A 572 11.34 -5.86 18.27
C CYS A 572 11.97 -7.21 18.69
N ALA A 573 13.29 -7.35 18.57
CA ALA A 573 14.11 -8.36 19.22
C ALA A 573 14.99 -7.75 20.33
N ALA A 574 15.19 -6.43 20.34
CA ALA A 574 16.00 -5.71 21.31
C ALA A 574 15.52 -5.92 22.75
N GLN A 575 16.47 -6.04 23.68
CA GLN A 575 16.17 -6.11 25.10
C GLN A 575 15.92 -4.70 25.67
N VAL A 576 14.67 -4.25 25.54
CA VAL A 576 14.21 -2.95 26.03
C VAL A 576 13.67 -3.07 27.47
N GLN A 577 13.89 -2.02 28.27
CA GLN A 577 13.32 -1.83 29.61
C GLN A 577 12.88 -0.35 29.74
N TRP A 578 12.03 0.09 28.82
CA TRP A 578 11.61 1.47 28.61
C TRP A 578 11.04 2.10 29.88
N VAL A 579 10.07 1.44 30.54
CA VAL A 579 9.48 1.99 31.76
C VAL A 579 10.53 2.11 32.85
N LYS A 580 11.34 1.08 33.06
CA LYS A 580 12.35 1.07 34.13
C LYS A 580 13.50 2.06 33.90
N THR A 581 13.86 2.34 32.65
CA THR A 581 15.01 3.20 32.31
C THR A 581 14.65 4.66 32.05
N GLN A 582 13.46 4.93 31.51
CA GLN A 582 12.99 6.29 31.20
C GLN A 582 11.85 6.70 32.14
N CYS A 583 10.79 5.89 32.21
CA CYS A 583 9.50 6.24 32.81
C CYS A 583 9.27 5.65 34.21
N ALA A 584 10.32 5.57 35.04
CA ALA A 584 10.42 4.67 36.19
C ALA A 584 9.18 4.62 37.10
N ASP A 585 8.42 3.53 37.00
CA ASP A 585 7.21 3.27 37.77
C ASP A 585 7.00 1.75 37.90
N PRO A 586 7.00 1.17 39.11
CA PRO A 586 6.88 -0.27 39.30
C PRO A 586 5.46 -0.81 39.09
N SER A 587 4.47 0.06 38.85
CA SER A 587 3.05 -0.32 38.67
C SER A 587 2.59 -0.34 37.21
N ARG A 588 3.47 0.02 36.26
CA ARG A 588 3.10 0.34 34.87
C ARG A 588 3.92 -0.37 33.83
N GLY A 589 3.31 -0.67 32.68
CA GLY A 589 3.98 -1.16 31.48
C GLY A 589 4.12 -0.10 30.39
N SER A 590 4.80 -0.47 29.30
CA SER A 590 4.72 0.20 28.00
C SER A 590 4.54 -0.88 26.93
N GLU A 591 3.98 -0.51 25.77
CA GLU A 591 3.81 -1.46 24.66
C GLU A 591 5.17 -2.02 24.20
N TRP A 592 6.25 -1.25 24.29
CA TRP A 592 7.59 -1.70 23.86
C TRP A 592 8.16 -2.82 24.74
N ASP A 593 8.00 -2.69 26.06
CA ASP A 593 8.52 -3.65 27.05
C ASP A 593 7.77 -4.98 26.95
N TRP A 594 6.44 -4.92 26.91
CA TRP A 594 5.57 -6.08 26.79
C TRP A 594 5.68 -6.76 25.41
N ASN A 595 5.84 -6.01 24.31
CA ASN A 595 5.99 -6.57 22.96
C ASN A 595 7.31 -7.36 22.88
N ASN A 596 8.42 -6.77 23.31
CA ASN A 596 9.70 -7.46 23.34
C ASN A 596 9.67 -8.67 24.30
N TRP A 597 8.97 -8.58 25.44
CA TRP A 597 8.79 -9.73 26.33
C TRP A 597 8.02 -10.87 25.66
N TYR A 598 6.80 -10.63 25.18
CA TYR A 598 6.00 -11.63 24.46
C TYR A 598 6.74 -12.20 23.25
N ARG A 599 7.46 -11.35 22.52
CA ARG A 599 8.24 -11.80 21.38
C ARG A 599 9.41 -12.68 21.83
N SER A 600 10.10 -12.37 22.93
CA SER A 600 11.14 -13.25 23.49
C SER A 600 10.64 -14.63 23.96
N LEU A 601 9.33 -14.77 24.24
CA LEU A 601 8.69 -16.05 24.56
C LEU A 601 8.34 -16.85 23.31
N THR A 602 7.95 -16.17 22.23
CA THR A 602 7.38 -16.78 21.02
C THR A 602 8.40 -16.95 19.87
N VAL A 603 9.35 -16.03 19.75
CA VAL A 603 10.41 -15.99 18.75
C VAL A 603 11.73 -15.65 19.45
N SER A 604 12.61 -16.64 19.60
CA SER A 604 13.87 -16.47 20.34
C SER A 604 15.02 -17.21 19.65
N PRO A 605 16.15 -16.52 19.35
CA PRO A 605 17.34 -17.13 18.75
C PRO A 605 17.95 -18.21 19.64
N VAL A 606 17.92 -17.97 20.95
CA VAL A 606 18.53 -18.80 21.99
C VAL A 606 17.61 -19.92 22.48
N SER A 607 16.35 -19.95 22.03
CA SER A 607 15.39 -20.98 22.40
C SER A 607 15.23 -22.00 21.28
N PRO A 608 15.48 -23.30 21.54
CA PRO A 608 15.09 -24.38 20.64
C PRO A 608 13.62 -24.26 20.19
N VAL A 609 13.31 -24.68 18.96
CA VAL A 609 11.95 -24.52 18.41
C VAL A 609 10.89 -25.22 19.26
N ASN A 610 11.21 -26.39 19.83
CA ASN A 610 10.34 -27.14 20.76
C ASN A 610 10.18 -26.49 22.15
N GLN A 611 10.80 -25.34 22.38
CA GLN A 611 10.81 -24.59 23.64
C GLN A 611 10.21 -23.18 23.52
N ARG A 612 9.77 -22.77 22.32
CA ARG A 612 9.03 -21.52 22.11
C ARG A 612 7.58 -21.67 22.57
N THR A 613 7.02 -20.58 23.08
CA THR A 613 5.59 -20.44 23.34
C THR A 613 4.90 -20.16 22.01
N THR A 614 3.85 -20.89 21.64
CA THR A 614 3.05 -20.49 20.47
C THR A 614 2.12 -19.34 20.86
N ILE A 615 1.65 -18.51 19.91
CA ILE A 615 0.66 -17.48 20.27
C ILE A 615 -0.66 -18.16 20.74
N SER A 616 -0.93 -19.40 20.31
CA SER A 616 -2.02 -20.24 20.85
C SER A 616 -1.84 -20.59 22.31
N ASP A 617 -0.62 -20.94 22.73
CA ASP A 617 -0.31 -21.14 24.14
C ASP A 617 -0.40 -19.82 24.91
N LEU A 618 0.08 -18.72 24.33
CA LEU A 618 0.02 -17.39 24.96
C LEU A 618 -1.43 -16.95 25.22
N VAL A 619 -2.34 -17.18 24.27
CA VAL A 619 -3.79 -16.96 24.45
C VAL A 619 -4.36 -17.85 25.57
N ASN A 620 -4.01 -19.14 25.62
CA ASN A 620 -4.45 -20.02 26.70
C ASN A 620 -3.93 -19.56 28.08
N ILE A 621 -2.68 -19.07 28.12
CA ILE A 621 -2.03 -18.54 29.33
C ILE A 621 -2.65 -17.18 29.74
N GLN A 622 -2.97 -16.29 28.79
CA GLN A 622 -3.74 -15.05 29.04
C GLN A 622 -5.08 -15.38 29.71
N ARG A 623 -5.87 -16.30 29.13
CA ARG A 623 -7.17 -16.70 29.72
C ARG A 623 -7.00 -17.28 31.12
N ALA A 624 -5.97 -18.10 31.34
CA ALA A 624 -5.68 -18.66 32.65
C ALA A 624 -5.21 -17.60 33.67
N ALA A 625 -4.50 -16.56 33.25
CA ALA A 625 -4.10 -15.44 34.12
C ALA A 625 -5.32 -14.63 34.60
N CYS A 626 -6.36 -14.57 33.76
CA CYS A 626 -7.69 -14.04 34.07
C CYS A 626 -8.59 -15.04 34.82
N GLY A 627 -8.03 -16.10 35.42
CA GLY A 627 -8.81 -17.09 36.20
C GLY A 627 -9.62 -18.09 35.37
N GLY A 628 -9.34 -18.20 34.06
CA GLY A 628 -10.06 -19.09 33.14
C GLY A 628 -11.35 -18.51 32.56
N VAL A 629 -11.73 -17.29 32.96
CA VAL A 629 -12.89 -16.55 32.44
C VAL A 629 -12.46 -15.52 31.38
N SER A 630 -13.39 -14.65 30.95
CA SER A 630 -13.06 -13.52 30.08
C SER A 630 -12.13 -12.53 30.79
N CYS A 631 -11.10 -12.06 30.10
CA CYS A 631 -10.24 -10.98 30.59
C CYS A 631 -10.90 -9.59 30.56
N ALA A 632 -12.09 -9.44 29.95
CA ALA A 632 -12.78 -8.16 29.88
C ALA A 632 -13.06 -7.59 31.29
N GLY A 633 -12.60 -6.36 31.56
CA GLY A 633 -12.69 -5.73 32.88
C GLY A 633 -11.58 -6.11 33.86
N LEU A 634 -10.65 -7.01 33.49
CA LEU A 634 -9.56 -7.49 34.36
C LEU A 634 -8.19 -6.93 33.94
N GLN A 635 -7.30 -6.77 34.91
CA GLN A 635 -5.93 -6.26 34.75
C GLN A 635 -4.93 -7.34 35.19
N PRO A 636 -4.69 -8.41 34.40
CA PRO A 636 -3.80 -9.51 34.80
C PRO A 636 -2.35 -9.03 34.94
N SER A 637 -1.76 -9.25 36.11
CA SER A 637 -0.37 -8.88 36.39
C SER A 637 0.63 -9.87 35.79
N PRO A 638 1.91 -9.48 35.57
CA PRO A 638 2.96 -10.39 35.12
C PRO A 638 3.14 -11.62 36.03
N SER A 639 2.88 -11.52 37.34
CA SER A 639 2.94 -12.67 38.24
C SER A 639 1.80 -13.66 38.01
N GLN A 640 0.61 -13.20 37.61
CA GLN A 640 -0.47 -14.07 37.15
C GLN A 640 -0.06 -14.80 35.85
N PHE A 641 0.52 -14.08 34.88
CA PHE A 641 1.06 -14.70 33.65
C PHE A 641 2.11 -15.78 33.93
N ILE A 642 3.09 -15.50 34.80
CA ILE A 642 4.14 -16.47 35.20
C ILE A 642 3.53 -17.70 35.88
N THR A 643 2.56 -17.48 36.77
CA THR A 643 1.85 -18.57 37.47
C THR A 643 1.06 -19.43 36.49
N SER A 644 0.28 -18.82 35.60
CA SER A 644 -0.51 -19.51 34.59
C SER A 644 0.34 -20.24 33.55
N ALA A 645 1.49 -19.69 33.15
CA ALA A 645 2.46 -20.40 32.30
C ALA A 645 3.07 -21.62 33.02
N SER A 646 3.31 -21.51 34.33
CA SER A 646 3.78 -22.62 35.17
C SER A 646 2.70 -23.71 35.32
N SER A 647 1.43 -23.34 35.47
CA SER A 647 0.32 -24.31 35.47
C SER A 647 0.11 -24.96 34.09
N TYR A 648 0.24 -24.20 33.00
CA TYR A 648 -0.02 -24.67 31.64
C TYR A 648 1.08 -25.60 31.09
N TYR A 649 2.35 -25.26 31.29
CA TYR A 649 3.48 -26.08 30.83
C TYR A 649 4.02 -27.04 31.89
N GLY A 650 3.68 -26.85 33.17
CA GLY A 650 4.25 -27.56 34.30
C GLY A 650 5.40 -26.79 34.96
N THR A 651 5.32 -26.66 36.28
CA THR A 651 6.36 -26.10 37.15
C THR A 651 7.68 -26.84 36.89
N ASN A 652 8.79 -26.10 36.79
CA ASN A 652 10.13 -26.58 36.41
C ASN A 652 10.36 -26.92 34.92
N THR A 653 9.39 -26.71 34.02
CA THR A 653 9.71 -26.79 32.58
C THR A 653 10.49 -25.56 32.11
N PRO A 654 11.43 -25.70 31.15
CA PRO A 654 12.11 -24.56 30.55
C PRO A 654 11.16 -23.56 29.88
N ARG A 655 9.95 -23.97 29.48
CA ARG A 655 8.93 -23.05 28.93
C ARG A 655 8.33 -22.17 30.02
N ALA A 656 7.95 -22.74 31.16
CA ALA A 656 7.45 -21.98 32.31
C ALA A 656 8.49 -21.00 32.87
N ALA A 657 9.71 -21.47 33.15
CA ALA A 657 10.79 -20.63 33.70
C ALA A 657 11.12 -19.40 32.82
N ARG A 658 10.99 -19.53 31.50
CA ARG A 658 11.19 -18.43 30.55
C ARG A 658 10.27 -17.24 30.82
N PHE A 659 9.06 -17.42 31.34
CA PHE A 659 8.16 -16.30 31.63
C PHE A 659 8.77 -15.38 32.70
N SER A 660 9.25 -15.93 33.83
CA SER A 660 9.90 -15.16 34.89
C SER A 660 11.25 -14.58 34.46
N ASP A 661 12.10 -15.41 33.82
CA ASP A 661 13.44 -15.01 33.43
C ASP A 661 13.41 -13.85 32.43
N ARG A 662 12.46 -13.90 31.47
CA ARG A 662 12.28 -12.87 30.46
C ARG A 662 11.53 -11.67 31.01
N ALA A 663 10.57 -11.83 31.92
CA ALA A 663 9.87 -10.69 32.51
C ALA A 663 10.86 -9.68 33.13
N ALA A 664 11.81 -10.18 33.94
CA ALA A 664 12.87 -9.36 34.52
C ALA A 664 13.85 -8.79 33.48
N ALA A 665 14.11 -9.52 32.39
CA ALA A 665 14.99 -9.09 31.31
C ALA A 665 14.38 -7.97 30.45
N TYR A 666 13.05 -7.89 30.31
CA TYR A 666 12.35 -6.93 29.45
C TYR A 666 11.52 -5.90 30.24
N GLY A 667 11.77 -5.72 31.55
CA GLY A 667 11.11 -4.70 32.37
C GLY A 667 9.66 -5.00 32.77
N VAL A 668 9.11 -6.15 32.38
CA VAL A 668 7.73 -6.59 32.69
C VAL A 668 7.66 -7.21 34.10
N THR A 669 8.18 -6.50 35.10
CA THR A 669 8.17 -6.91 36.51
C THR A 669 7.53 -5.84 37.36
N PHE A 670 6.29 -6.09 37.79
CA PHE A 670 5.59 -5.20 38.70
C PHE A 670 5.61 -5.75 40.12
N THR A 671 5.96 -4.89 41.06
CA THR A 671 5.62 -5.07 42.47
C THR A 671 4.30 -4.35 42.71
N LEU A 672 3.24 -5.14 42.88
CA LEU A 672 1.96 -4.69 43.42
C LEU A 672 2.08 -4.32 44.91
#